data_AF-A0A7M3X8X3-F1
#
_entry.id   AF-A0A7M3X8X3-F1
#
_cell.length_a   1.000
_cell.length_b   1.000
_cell.length_c   1.000
_cell.angle_alpha   90.00
_cell.angle_beta   90.00
_cell.angle_gamma   90.00
#
_symmetry.space_group_name_H-M   'P 1'
#
loop_
_entity.id
_entity.type
_entity.pdbx_description
1 polymer ?
#
loop_
_entity_poly.entity_id
_entity_poly.type
_entity_poly.pdbx_seq_one_letter_code
_entity_poly.pdbx_strand_id
1 'polypeptide(L)'
;MSDDCEITGFSPKQIARWPHVHKQLCGTLELPSIDTVSEEVILNIGEGIESMLKTEGPSQKQLKARHGLFKHLKRTIEHRFKNAELQQFGSSQSGLTLQAGDLDLCLQFKGEVPSKALRQVNRLLKQHDMEDIVMLPRAKVPIIKFKDERTKIPVDISINNTLALHNTELLKRYSACDDRIRSIILAVKHWALRREVCDAASGTFSSYAWTLLAVQALQQAQPPVAPVLQAGQERTMVEVEGTTYDLTMSEVDAISMQPKNNQGLGELFVEFIFQYATSWPFKDHVISVRTGAHLTRKSKKWKHATPRAEKAILMDRKTRLGQHSLPVEDPFDLQHDLSRVLRPAGALDIQEEFIRACIAMGEGKRWDAIVEAKNPERFAPVEEFDLFEDLRKKSASEVAELLNENASAIEALDERMNALIEERKHNVRMSRALRGTIEDTTDLRNELRTIVRTLRPRSKQMDELQKNRDEINQRIGLPLYRIEELLVDVYQQLTGEIDLFQVPSLRREEDQFAWFFELQAMHAEATKAQEAHQAFIALLKEQKEAVKALKANEKEQQKHKAELLESEPMLKDMDLNFSDAMQFDKKAHKLLKVIDQRRTELRRLRREKGRLDAWVRISSNASRGNRRHGKKGGGKRQKKSGSADWKPRNNGPKPEDVQQRAASGGTLSLTDLDVLLNSGGLSTVAKKQPTAKSSRRQERKKKINSRNLTPHRGERSQSKKGRKD
;
A
#
# COMPACT_ATOMS: atom_id res chain seq x y z
N MET A 1 -12.60 47.76 25.17
CA MET A 1 -12.68 46.78 26.27
C MET A 1 -13.01 45.47 25.60
N SER A 2 -12.27 44.38 25.84
CA SER A 2 -12.67 43.12 25.21
C SER A 2 -13.94 42.62 25.90
N ASP A 3 -14.91 42.12 25.12
CA ASP A 3 -16.16 41.53 25.63
C ASP A 3 -15.93 40.13 26.24
N ASP A 4 -14.69 39.81 26.63
CA ASP A 4 -14.32 38.49 27.15
C ASP A 4 -14.66 38.41 28.64
N CYS A 5 -15.07 37.23 29.11
CA CYS A 5 -15.38 37.02 30.52
C CYS A 5 -14.13 37.20 31.39
N GLU A 6 -14.20 38.04 32.43
CA GLU A 6 -13.07 38.30 33.33
C GLU A 6 -12.63 37.07 34.15
N ILE A 7 -13.55 36.13 34.42
CA ILE A 7 -13.29 34.94 35.22
C ILE A 7 -12.65 33.83 34.39
N THR A 8 -13.19 33.55 33.21
CA THR A 8 -12.77 32.41 32.37
C THR A 8 -11.89 32.81 31.19
N GLY A 9 -11.87 34.10 30.82
CA GLY A 9 -11.23 34.61 29.59
C GLY A 9 -11.98 34.26 28.30
N PHE A 10 -13.17 33.62 28.39
CA PHE A 10 -13.90 33.16 27.20
C PHE A 10 -14.55 34.33 26.47
N SER A 11 -14.40 34.34 25.15
CA SER A 11 -15.14 35.25 24.27
C SER A 11 -16.63 34.92 24.22
N PRO A 12 -17.52 35.86 23.83
CA PRO A 12 -18.96 35.61 23.73
C PRO A 12 -19.33 34.40 22.86
N LYS A 13 -18.56 34.15 21.79
CA LYS A 13 -18.73 32.97 20.93
C LYS A 13 -18.38 31.66 21.63
N GLN A 14 -17.37 31.66 22.50
CA GLN A 14 -16.99 30.48 23.29
C GLN A 14 -18.00 30.22 24.41
N ILE A 15 -18.52 31.28 25.05
CA ILE A 15 -19.61 31.17 26.04
C ILE A 15 -20.87 30.59 25.39
N ALA A 16 -21.23 31.05 24.20
CA ALA A 16 -22.37 30.51 23.45
C ALA A 16 -22.21 29.04 23.06
N ARG A 17 -20.97 28.56 22.88
CA ARG A 17 -20.67 27.16 22.56
C ARG A 17 -20.67 26.25 23.80
N TRP A 18 -20.14 26.74 24.93
CA TRP A 18 -20.02 25.99 26.18
C TRP A 18 -20.68 26.70 27.37
N PRO A 19 -22.00 26.96 27.31
CA PRO A 19 -22.69 27.73 28.35
C PRO A 19 -22.65 27.04 29.71
N HIS A 20 -22.75 25.72 29.77
CA HIS A 20 -22.78 25.01 31.04
C HIS A 20 -21.40 24.84 31.65
N VAL A 21 -20.37 24.50 30.86
CA VAL A 21 -18.99 24.45 31.33
C VAL A 21 -18.55 25.84 31.81
N HIS A 22 -18.92 26.90 31.10
CA HIS A 22 -18.65 28.26 31.55
C HIS A 22 -19.26 28.54 32.94
N LYS A 23 -20.55 28.24 33.14
CA LYS A 23 -21.21 28.38 34.45
C LYS A 23 -20.53 27.52 35.53
N GLN A 24 -20.10 26.31 35.19
CA GLN A 24 -19.38 25.43 36.12
C GLN A 24 -18.02 26.01 36.52
N LEU A 25 -17.26 26.56 35.57
CA LEU A 25 -15.97 27.21 35.83
C LEU A 25 -16.11 28.49 36.66
N CYS A 26 -17.23 29.22 36.49
CA CYS A 26 -17.57 30.37 37.33
C CYS A 26 -18.13 30.00 38.71
N GLY A 27 -18.36 28.72 38.99
CA GLY A 27 -18.96 28.25 40.25
C GLY A 27 -20.45 28.59 40.41
N THR A 28 -21.15 28.95 39.32
CA THR A 28 -22.57 29.34 39.34
C THR A 28 -23.51 28.22 38.89
N LEU A 29 -22.99 27.02 38.60
CA LEU A 29 -23.79 25.89 38.16
C LEU A 29 -24.01 24.90 39.30
N GLU A 30 -25.27 24.68 39.65
CA GLU A 30 -25.69 23.56 40.50
C GLU A 30 -26.17 22.41 39.61
N LEU A 31 -25.57 21.23 39.78
CA LEU A 31 -25.97 20.03 39.05
C LEU A 31 -27.05 19.28 39.85
N PRO A 32 -28.04 18.68 39.19
CA PRO A 32 -29.02 17.85 39.87
C PRO A 32 -28.36 16.65 40.56
N SER A 33 -28.95 16.17 41.67
CA SER A 33 -28.59 14.86 42.25
C SER A 33 -29.28 13.75 41.47
N ILE A 34 -28.73 12.54 41.47
CA ILE A 34 -29.36 11.39 40.83
C ILE A 34 -30.78 11.13 41.39
N ASP A 35 -30.97 11.41 42.68
CA ASP A 35 -32.27 11.26 43.38
C ASP A 35 -33.34 12.25 42.91
N THR A 36 -32.95 13.31 42.19
CA THR A 36 -33.90 14.30 41.65
C THR A 36 -34.52 13.86 40.33
N VAL A 37 -33.99 12.81 39.69
CA VAL A 37 -34.53 12.27 38.45
C VAL A 37 -35.76 11.44 38.79
N SER A 38 -36.93 11.81 38.26
CA SER A 38 -38.17 11.07 38.52
C SER A 38 -38.16 9.67 37.87
N GLU A 39 -38.84 8.72 38.49
CA GLU A 39 -38.98 7.35 37.97
C GLU A 39 -39.60 7.33 36.56
N GLU A 40 -40.53 8.25 36.26
CA GLU A 40 -41.14 8.40 34.93
C GLU A 40 -40.10 8.71 33.84
N VAL A 41 -39.09 9.53 34.17
CA VAL A 41 -38.03 9.91 33.24
C VAL A 41 -37.10 8.73 33.00
N ILE A 42 -36.76 7.99 34.05
CA ILE A 42 -35.94 6.77 33.97
C ILE A 42 -36.63 5.74 33.08
N LEU A 43 -37.94 5.50 33.28
CA LEU A 43 -38.72 4.59 32.45
C LEU A 43 -38.76 5.06 30.99
N ASN A 44 -38.98 6.36 30.75
CA ASN A 44 -39.00 6.89 29.39
C ASN A 44 -37.64 6.75 28.68
N ILE A 45 -36.53 6.95 29.40
CA ILE A 45 -35.19 6.71 28.87
C ILE A 45 -35.01 5.23 28.50
N GLY A 46 -35.44 4.31 29.38
CA GLY A 46 -35.41 2.88 29.11
C GLY A 46 -36.17 2.48 27.84
N GLU A 47 -37.42 2.92 27.72
CA GLU A 47 -38.25 2.68 26.52
C GLU A 47 -37.64 3.32 25.25
N GLY A 48 -37.08 4.53 25.38
CA GLY A 48 -36.39 5.22 24.30
C GLY A 48 -35.17 4.46 23.80
N ILE A 49 -34.37 3.90 24.71
CA ILE A 49 -33.24 3.03 24.37
C ILE A 49 -33.72 1.78 23.63
N GLU A 50 -34.75 1.11 24.11
CA GLU A 50 -35.30 -0.08 23.44
C GLU A 50 -35.84 0.21 22.04
N SER A 51 -36.53 1.35 21.87
CA SER A 51 -37.02 1.82 20.56
C SER A 51 -35.86 2.13 19.61
N MET A 52 -34.81 2.79 20.12
CA MET A 52 -33.58 3.07 19.39
C MET A 52 -32.88 1.78 18.93
N LEU A 53 -32.78 0.77 19.79
CA LEU A 53 -32.17 -0.52 19.43
C LEU A 53 -32.92 -1.25 18.30
N LYS A 54 -34.24 -1.07 18.20
CA LYS A 54 -35.07 -1.63 17.12
C LYS A 54 -34.91 -0.88 15.80
N THR A 55 -34.67 0.42 15.84
CA THR A 55 -34.64 1.32 14.66
C THR A 55 -33.23 1.54 14.10
N GLU A 56 -32.23 1.75 14.96
CA GLU A 56 -30.86 2.15 14.61
C GLU A 56 -29.88 0.96 14.49
N GLY A 57 -30.37 -0.27 14.71
CA GLY A 57 -29.61 -1.49 14.45
C GLY A 57 -29.42 -1.74 12.94
N PRO A 58 -28.31 -2.38 12.51
CA PRO A 58 -28.08 -2.65 11.09
C PRO A 58 -29.15 -3.62 10.55
N SER A 59 -29.84 -3.21 9.49
CA SER A 59 -30.82 -4.07 8.81
C SER A 59 -30.17 -5.35 8.29
N GLN A 60 -30.94 -6.45 8.25
CA GLN A 60 -30.48 -7.74 7.68
C GLN A 60 -29.94 -7.60 6.25
N LYS A 61 -30.47 -6.66 5.46
CA LYS A 61 -29.96 -6.34 4.11
C LYS A 61 -28.55 -5.75 4.18
N GLN A 62 -28.32 -4.82 5.09
CA GLN A 62 -27.03 -4.18 5.29
C GLN A 62 -25.97 -5.16 5.84
N LEU A 63 -26.35 -6.04 6.78
CA LEU A 63 -25.46 -7.09 7.29
C LEU A 63 -25.01 -8.04 6.17
N LYS A 64 -25.93 -8.46 5.29
CA LYS A 64 -25.59 -9.26 4.10
C LYS A 64 -24.69 -8.51 3.13
N ALA A 65 -24.92 -7.20 2.94
CA ALA A 65 -24.08 -6.37 2.08
C ALA A 65 -22.65 -6.25 2.63
N ARG A 66 -22.50 -5.95 3.94
CA ARG A 66 -21.21 -5.91 4.65
C ARG A 66 -20.46 -7.24 4.55
N HIS A 67 -21.15 -8.35 4.83
CA HIS A 67 -20.55 -9.68 4.72
C HIS A 67 -20.12 -10.02 3.28
N GLY A 68 -20.93 -9.66 2.28
CA GLY A 68 -20.60 -9.83 0.87
C GLY A 68 -19.37 -9.02 0.44
N LEU A 69 -19.28 -7.76 0.90
CA LEU A 69 -18.15 -6.87 0.66
C LEU A 69 -16.87 -7.42 1.32
N PHE A 70 -16.94 -7.82 2.59
CA PHE A 70 -15.81 -8.47 3.27
C PHE A 70 -15.31 -9.70 2.50
N LYS A 71 -16.22 -10.59 2.10
CA LYS A 71 -15.85 -11.81 1.35
C LYS A 71 -15.21 -11.49 0.01
N HIS A 72 -15.67 -10.43 -0.66
CA HIS A 72 -15.05 -9.94 -1.89
C HIS A 72 -13.62 -9.44 -1.62
N LEU A 73 -13.46 -8.49 -0.68
CA LEU A 73 -12.16 -7.92 -0.32
C LEU A 73 -11.17 -8.99 0.15
N LYS A 74 -11.62 -9.91 1.00
CA LYS A 74 -10.82 -11.04 1.49
C LYS A 74 -10.24 -11.85 0.34
N ARG A 75 -11.09 -12.30 -0.59
CA ARG A 75 -10.65 -13.05 -1.78
C ARG A 75 -9.67 -12.26 -2.64
N THR A 76 -9.97 -10.98 -2.90
CA THR A 76 -9.15 -10.16 -3.78
C THR A 76 -7.77 -9.88 -3.18
N ILE A 77 -7.71 -9.52 -1.90
CA ILE A 77 -6.47 -9.16 -1.20
C ILE A 77 -5.63 -10.40 -0.92
N GLU A 78 -6.21 -11.50 -0.41
CA GLU A 78 -5.47 -12.73 -0.11
C GLU A 78 -4.98 -13.44 -1.38
N HIS A 79 -5.68 -13.30 -2.51
CA HIS A 79 -5.17 -13.77 -3.80
C HIS A 79 -3.90 -13.03 -4.22
N ARG A 80 -3.81 -11.74 -3.89
CA ARG A 80 -2.63 -10.91 -4.19
C ARG A 80 -1.48 -11.16 -3.21
N PHE A 81 -1.79 -11.35 -1.93
CA PHE A 81 -0.81 -11.52 -0.85
C PHE A 81 -1.00 -12.89 -0.19
N LYS A 82 -0.31 -13.92 -0.70
CA LYS A 82 -0.45 -15.30 -0.20
C LYS A 82 -0.03 -15.49 1.27
N ASN A 83 0.83 -14.61 1.78
CA ASN A 83 1.28 -14.61 3.18
C ASN A 83 0.48 -13.63 4.05
N ALA A 84 -0.67 -13.15 3.59
CA ALA A 84 -1.51 -12.25 4.35
C ALA A 84 -2.91 -12.83 4.60
N GLU A 85 -3.53 -12.42 5.70
CA GLU A 85 -4.88 -12.79 6.09
C GLU A 85 -5.70 -11.53 6.37
N LEU A 86 -6.90 -11.45 5.80
CA LEU A 86 -7.82 -10.34 6.03
C LEU A 86 -8.89 -10.75 7.05
N GLN A 87 -8.95 -10.01 8.16
CA GLN A 87 -9.87 -10.26 9.28
C GLN A 87 -10.74 -9.02 9.55
N GLN A 88 -11.98 -9.23 9.97
CA GLN A 88 -12.86 -8.15 10.44
C GLN A 88 -12.57 -7.86 11.91
N PHE A 89 -12.60 -6.58 12.29
CA PHE A 89 -12.53 -6.17 13.68
C PHE A 89 -13.52 -5.03 13.96
N GLY A 90 -13.43 -4.42 15.13
CA GLY A 90 -14.19 -3.23 15.50
C GLY A 90 -15.65 -3.51 15.81
N SER A 91 -16.50 -2.50 15.62
CA SER A 91 -17.92 -2.60 15.96
C SER A 91 -18.66 -3.66 15.15
N SER A 92 -18.20 -3.94 13.92
CA SER A 92 -18.85 -4.89 13.00
C SER A 92 -18.80 -6.32 13.52
N GLN A 93 -17.67 -6.70 14.12
CA GLN A 93 -17.40 -8.05 14.62
C GLN A 93 -17.77 -8.22 16.11
N SER A 94 -17.71 -7.14 16.92
CA SER A 94 -18.12 -7.16 18.33
C SER A 94 -19.64 -7.11 18.54
N GLY A 95 -20.44 -6.88 17.48
CA GLY A 95 -21.90 -6.75 17.59
C GLY A 95 -22.38 -5.38 18.09
N LEU A 96 -21.48 -4.39 18.13
CA LEU A 96 -21.69 -3.05 18.66
C LEU A 96 -21.82 -1.99 17.56
N THR A 97 -22.36 -2.37 16.39
CA THR A 97 -22.51 -1.49 15.21
C THR A 97 -23.87 -0.81 15.17
N LEU A 98 -23.86 0.50 14.90
CA LEU A 98 -25.04 1.29 14.52
C LEU A 98 -25.23 1.27 12.99
N GLN A 99 -26.41 1.62 12.48
CA GLN A 99 -26.79 1.51 11.05
C GLN A 99 -25.72 2.06 10.07
N ALA A 100 -25.14 3.22 10.38
CA ALA A 100 -24.13 3.91 9.56
C ALA A 100 -22.67 3.50 9.85
N GLY A 101 -22.42 2.41 10.59
CA GLY A 101 -21.06 2.04 11.00
C GLY A 101 -20.14 1.58 9.86
N ASP A 102 -18.87 1.93 10.00
CA ASP A 102 -17.76 1.56 9.10
C ASP A 102 -17.45 0.06 9.16
N LEU A 103 -16.84 -0.46 8.09
CA LEU A 103 -16.30 -1.82 8.05
C LEU A 103 -14.79 -1.79 8.33
N ASP A 104 -14.41 -2.11 9.56
CA ASP A 104 -13.02 -2.19 10.00
C ASP A 104 -12.39 -3.56 9.66
N LEU A 105 -11.28 -3.52 8.93
CA LEU A 105 -10.56 -4.70 8.44
C LEU A 105 -9.07 -4.63 8.80
N CYS A 106 -8.52 -5.74 9.27
CA CYS A 106 -7.10 -5.88 9.57
C CYS A 106 -6.48 -6.84 8.56
N LEU A 107 -5.46 -6.36 7.83
CA LEU A 107 -4.64 -7.16 6.94
C LEU A 107 -3.36 -7.55 7.69
N GLN A 108 -3.31 -8.80 8.14
CA GLN A 108 -2.17 -9.35 8.86
C GLN A 108 -1.21 -10.03 7.89
N PHE A 109 0.08 -9.72 7.98
CA PHE A 109 1.14 -10.44 7.26
C PHE A 109 1.82 -11.44 8.18
N LYS A 110 2.00 -12.67 7.70
CA LYS A 110 2.87 -13.68 8.33
C LYS A 110 4.32 -13.34 7.96
N GLY A 111 5.03 -12.69 8.89
CA GLY A 111 6.40 -12.21 8.70
C GLY A 111 6.49 -10.74 8.30
N GLU A 112 7.54 -10.37 7.57
CA GLU A 112 7.78 -8.97 7.19
C GLU A 112 6.69 -8.43 6.24
N VAL A 113 6.24 -7.21 6.54
CA VAL A 113 5.31 -6.47 5.67
C VAL A 113 6.06 -6.04 4.41
N PRO A 114 5.56 -6.39 3.20
CA PRO A 114 6.18 -5.92 1.97
C PRO A 114 6.22 -4.38 1.92
N SER A 115 7.37 -3.79 1.64
CA SER A 115 7.57 -2.31 1.58
C SER A 115 6.66 -1.57 0.58
N LYS A 116 5.99 -2.30 -0.31
CA LYS A 116 5.03 -1.80 -1.30
C LYS A 116 3.60 -2.26 -1.04
N ALA A 117 3.29 -2.90 0.09
CA ALA A 117 1.99 -3.47 0.42
C ALA A 117 0.85 -2.43 0.29
N LEU A 118 0.92 -1.30 1.00
CA LEU A 118 -0.08 -0.22 0.93
C LEU A 118 -0.30 0.29 -0.51
N ARG A 119 0.79 0.51 -1.26
CA ARG A 119 0.71 0.95 -2.67
C ARG A 119 0.05 -0.10 -3.57
N GLN A 120 0.30 -1.38 -3.30
CA GLN A 120 -0.32 -2.48 -4.03
C GLN A 120 -1.81 -2.64 -3.66
N VAL A 121 -2.17 -2.52 -2.39
CA VAL A 121 -3.57 -2.51 -1.94
C VAL A 121 -4.31 -1.33 -2.58
N ASN A 122 -3.77 -0.11 -2.57
CA ASN A 122 -4.39 1.03 -3.25
C ASN A 122 -4.60 0.78 -4.76
N ARG A 123 -3.62 0.21 -5.47
CA ARG A 123 -3.81 -0.18 -6.88
C ARG A 123 -4.91 -1.21 -7.06
N LEU A 124 -5.01 -2.18 -6.15
CA LEU A 124 -6.06 -3.20 -6.17
C LEU A 124 -7.44 -2.56 -5.94
N LEU A 125 -7.57 -1.67 -4.95
CA LEU A 125 -8.81 -0.95 -4.67
C LEU A 125 -9.24 -0.11 -5.88
N LYS A 126 -8.31 0.58 -6.54
CA LYS A 126 -8.58 1.31 -7.81
C LYS A 126 -8.97 0.39 -8.97
N GLN A 127 -8.46 -0.84 -9.01
CA GLN A 127 -8.86 -1.84 -10.02
C GLN A 127 -10.26 -2.40 -9.76
N HIS A 128 -10.72 -2.33 -8.52
CA HIS A 128 -12.06 -2.73 -8.11
C HIS A 128 -13.00 -1.53 -7.99
N ASP A 129 -12.57 -0.36 -8.48
CA ASP A 129 -13.28 0.92 -8.55
C ASP A 129 -13.90 1.34 -7.22
N MET A 130 -13.13 1.15 -6.15
CA MET A 130 -13.44 1.75 -4.84
C MET A 130 -13.29 3.27 -4.92
N GLU A 131 -14.19 3.99 -4.27
CA GLU A 131 -14.25 5.44 -4.22
C GLU A 131 -13.50 5.99 -2.99
N ASP A 132 -13.19 7.29 -3.00
CA ASP A 132 -12.66 8.03 -1.85
C ASP A 132 -11.44 7.40 -1.15
N ILE A 133 -10.54 6.79 -1.94
CA ILE A 133 -9.38 6.08 -1.38
C ILE A 133 -8.37 7.07 -0.78
N VAL A 134 -8.24 7.05 0.55
CA VAL A 134 -7.27 7.83 1.33
C VAL A 134 -6.28 6.89 2.00
N MET A 135 -4.98 7.11 1.76
CA MET A 135 -3.91 6.35 2.42
C MET A 135 -3.26 7.18 3.53
N LEU A 136 -3.09 6.58 4.70
CA LEU A 136 -2.42 7.18 5.86
C LEU A 136 -1.18 6.35 6.25
N PRO A 137 -0.08 6.40 5.46
CA PRO A 137 1.09 5.52 5.65
C PRO A 137 2.01 5.93 6.82
N ARG A 138 1.91 7.16 7.33
CA ARG A 138 2.80 7.71 8.37
C ARG A 138 2.27 7.56 9.80
N ALA A 139 1.07 6.99 9.97
CA ALA A 139 0.50 6.75 11.29
C ALA A 139 1.19 5.56 11.98
N LYS A 140 1.11 5.48 13.33
CA LYS A 140 1.62 4.32 14.12
C LYS A 140 1.13 3.00 13.55
N VAL A 141 -0.15 2.96 13.17
CA VAL A 141 -0.76 1.87 12.41
C VAL A 141 -1.15 2.42 11.04
N PRO A 142 -0.54 1.94 9.94
CA PRO A 142 -0.91 2.39 8.59
C PRO A 142 -2.33 1.94 8.23
N ILE A 143 -3.12 2.88 7.72
CA ILE A 143 -4.54 2.66 7.37
C ILE A 143 -4.81 3.12 5.93
N ILE A 144 -5.70 2.41 5.24
CA ILE A 144 -6.31 2.82 3.98
C ILE A 144 -7.82 2.91 4.20
N LYS A 145 -8.39 4.10 4.03
CA LYS A 145 -9.83 4.36 4.07
C LYS A 145 -10.36 4.44 2.64
N PHE A 146 -11.54 3.91 2.38
CA PHE A 146 -12.21 3.99 1.08
C PHE A 146 -13.70 3.70 1.22
N LYS A 147 -14.44 3.87 0.14
CA LYS A 147 -15.87 3.59 0.07
C LYS A 147 -16.15 2.61 -1.07
N ASP A 148 -16.97 1.60 -0.81
CA ASP A 148 -17.41 0.70 -1.88
C ASP A 148 -18.41 1.42 -2.81
N GLU A 149 -18.11 1.49 -4.10
CA GLU A 149 -18.93 2.18 -5.11
C GLU A 149 -20.39 1.67 -5.10
N ARG A 150 -20.60 0.38 -4.87
CA ARG A 150 -21.94 -0.25 -4.97
C ARG A 150 -22.76 -0.11 -3.69
N THR A 151 -22.16 -0.44 -2.55
CA THR A 151 -22.89 -0.45 -1.27
C THR A 151 -22.80 0.88 -0.54
N LYS A 152 -21.90 1.78 -0.97
CA LYS A 152 -21.59 3.04 -0.31
C LYS A 152 -21.15 2.87 1.15
N ILE A 153 -20.72 1.66 1.52
CA ILE A 153 -20.21 1.35 2.85
C ILE A 153 -18.76 1.87 2.95
N PRO A 154 -18.46 2.73 3.95
CA PRO A 154 -17.08 3.10 4.28
C PRO A 154 -16.31 1.90 4.85
N VAL A 155 -15.06 1.74 4.44
CA VAL A 155 -14.18 0.64 4.80
C VAL A 155 -12.80 1.15 5.18
N ASP A 156 -12.30 0.69 6.33
CA ASP A 156 -10.97 1.01 6.84
C ASP A 156 -10.13 -0.27 6.89
N ILE A 157 -9.03 -0.33 6.12
CA ILE A 157 -8.06 -1.43 6.17
C ILE A 157 -6.81 -0.97 6.92
N SER A 158 -6.57 -1.54 8.10
CA SER A 158 -5.32 -1.39 8.87
C SER A 158 -4.35 -2.54 8.56
N ILE A 159 -3.05 -2.27 8.64
CA ILE A 159 -2.01 -3.31 8.46
C ILE A 159 -1.45 -3.72 9.82
N ASN A 160 -1.39 -5.03 10.08
CA ASN A 160 -0.81 -5.63 11.29
C ASN A 160 -1.34 -5.07 12.62
N ASN A 161 -2.58 -4.57 12.64
CA ASN A 161 -3.24 -4.14 13.87
C ASN A 161 -3.78 -5.34 14.66
N THR A 162 -2.89 -6.15 15.22
CA THR A 162 -3.24 -7.40 15.92
C THR A 162 -3.99 -7.14 17.22
N LEU A 163 -3.56 -6.14 18.01
CA LEU A 163 -4.22 -5.79 19.27
C LEU A 163 -5.68 -5.39 19.09
N ALA A 164 -6.03 -4.72 17.99
CA ALA A 164 -7.42 -4.34 17.73
C ALA A 164 -8.36 -5.55 17.55
N LEU A 165 -7.85 -6.69 17.08
CA LEU A 165 -8.63 -7.93 16.98
C LEU A 165 -8.92 -8.52 18.36
N HIS A 166 -7.92 -8.50 19.26
CA HIS A 166 -8.10 -8.93 20.63
C HIS A 166 -9.03 -7.99 21.41
N ASN A 167 -8.88 -6.67 21.26
CA ASN A 167 -9.82 -5.70 21.82
C ASN A 167 -11.25 -5.93 21.33
N THR A 168 -11.41 -6.31 20.06
CA THR A 168 -12.72 -6.63 19.49
C THR A 168 -13.32 -7.90 20.13
N GLU A 169 -12.50 -8.93 20.32
CA GLU A 169 -12.93 -10.16 20.99
C GLU A 169 -13.28 -9.92 22.47
N LEU A 170 -12.51 -9.10 23.18
CA LEU A 170 -12.80 -8.70 24.55
C LEU A 170 -14.19 -8.03 24.65
N LEU A 171 -14.46 -7.04 23.78
CA LEU A 171 -15.75 -6.36 23.75
C LEU A 171 -16.92 -7.28 23.36
N LYS A 172 -16.66 -8.26 22.50
CA LYS A 172 -17.64 -9.28 22.13
C LYS A 172 -17.98 -10.18 23.33
N ARG A 173 -16.98 -10.58 24.12
CA ARG A 173 -17.18 -11.34 25.36
C ARG A 173 -17.97 -10.53 26.38
N TYR A 174 -17.64 -9.25 26.58
CA TYR A 174 -18.42 -8.34 27.43
C TYR A 174 -19.89 -8.29 27.01
N SER A 175 -20.14 -8.14 25.71
CA SER A 175 -21.50 -8.08 25.16
C SER A 175 -22.27 -9.40 25.30
N ALA A 176 -21.59 -10.52 25.54
CA ALA A 176 -22.20 -11.84 25.75
C ALA A 176 -22.44 -12.16 27.22
N CYS A 177 -21.89 -11.39 28.17
CA CYS A 177 -22.09 -11.61 29.61
C CYS A 177 -23.51 -11.22 30.07
N ASP A 178 -24.04 -10.10 29.58
CA ASP A 178 -25.38 -9.60 29.91
C ASP A 178 -25.92 -8.76 28.73
N ASP A 179 -27.16 -8.99 28.30
CA ASP A 179 -27.79 -8.30 27.18
C ASP A 179 -27.87 -6.76 27.38
N ARG A 180 -27.92 -6.31 28.64
CA ARG A 180 -27.94 -4.89 29.00
C ARG A 180 -26.61 -4.20 28.68
N ILE A 181 -25.48 -4.92 28.75
CA ILE A 181 -24.15 -4.36 28.42
C ILE A 181 -24.12 -3.86 26.99
N ARG A 182 -24.54 -4.71 26.05
CA ARG A 182 -24.64 -4.33 24.63
C ARG A 182 -25.59 -3.15 24.43
N SER A 183 -26.74 -3.19 25.11
CA SER A 183 -27.79 -2.17 25.01
C SER A 183 -27.30 -0.79 25.46
N ILE A 184 -26.63 -0.72 26.62
CA ILE A 184 -26.07 0.52 27.17
C ILE A 184 -24.90 1.04 26.33
N ILE A 185 -24.00 0.16 25.86
CA ILE A 185 -22.91 0.60 24.96
C ILE A 185 -23.49 1.24 23.70
N LEU A 186 -24.51 0.64 23.10
CA LEU A 186 -25.16 1.20 21.91
C LEU A 186 -25.88 2.52 22.22
N ALA A 187 -26.54 2.64 23.38
CA ALA A 187 -27.17 3.87 23.83
C ALA A 187 -26.16 5.02 24.01
N VAL A 188 -25.05 4.77 24.71
CA VAL A 188 -23.95 5.74 24.89
C VAL A 188 -23.34 6.14 23.56
N LYS A 189 -23.09 5.17 22.67
CA LYS A 189 -22.57 5.47 21.32
C LYS A 189 -23.55 6.30 20.50
N HIS A 190 -24.84 5.98 20.55
CA HIS A 190 -25.87 6.72 19.82
C HIS A 190 -25.94 8.17 20.31
N TRP A 191 -26.00 8.37 21.63
CA TRP A 191 -25.94 9.69 22.25
C TRP A 191 -24.67 10.45 21.84
N ALA A 192 -23.49 9.86 22.03
CA ALA A 192 -22.21 10.49 21.70
C ALA A 192 -22.09 10.85 20.22
N LEU A 193 -22.64 10.02 19.33
CA LEU A 193 -22.67 10.28 17.89
C LEU A 193 -23.60 11.45 17.54
N ARG A 194 -24.84 11.45 18.04
CA ARG A 194 -25.83 12.52 17.81
C ARG A 194 -25.36 13.87 18.35
N ARG A 195 -24.62 13.85 19.46
CA ARG A 195 -24.03 15.04 20.11
C ARG A 195 -22.66 15.43 19.57
N GLU A 196 -22.19 14.74 18.53
CA GLU A 196 -20.93 14.98 17.81
C GLU A 196 -19.65 14.92 18.68
N VAL A 197 -19.68 14.10 19.72
CA VAL A 197 -18.54 13.86 20.64
C VAL A 197 -17.88 12.49 20.42
N CYS A 198 -18.21 11.80 19.32
CA CYS A 198 -17.73 10.47 18.94
C CYS A 198 -16.91 10.48 17.62
N ASP A 199 -16.00 11.43 17.46
CA ASP A 199 -15.09 11.52 16.30
C ASP A 199 -13.66 11.91 16.71
N ALA A 200 -12.77 10.92 16.71
CA ALA A 200 -11.36 11.13 17.03
C ALA A 200 -10.63 12.05 16.04
N ALA A 201 -11.07 12.15 14.79
CA ALA A 201 -10.42 12.99 13.78
C ALA A 201 -10.67 14.48 14.04
N SER A 202 -11.88 14.85 14.49
CA SER A 202 -12.22 16.20 14.95
C SER A 202 -11.68 16.52 16.35
N GLY A 203 -11.12 15.53 17.05
CA GLY A 203 -10.46 15.72 18.35
C GLY A 203 -11.39 15.50 19.55
N THR A 204 -12.39 14.63 19.41
CA THR A 204 -13.23 14.10 20.50
C THR A 204 -12.89 12.62 20.74
N PHE A 205 -13.64 11.92 21.60
CA PHE A 205 -13.38 10.51 21.87
C PHE A 205 -13.71 9.62 20.66
N SER A 206 -12.99 8.52 20.52
CA SER A 206 -13.34 7.48 19.55
C SER A 206 -14.55 6.67 20.04
N SER A 207 -15.23 5.99 19.12
CA SER A 207 -16.31 5.04 19.46
C SER A 207 -15.85 3.93 20.40
N TYR A 208 -14.58 3.53 20.30
CA TYR A 208 -13.95 2.56 21.19
C TYR A 208 -13.75 3.11 22.61
N ALA A 209 -13.29 4.37 22.75
CA ALA A 209 -13.16 5.02 24.07
C ALA A 209 -14.52 5.11 24.78
N TRP A 210 -15.58 5.55 24.08
CA TRP A 210 -16.95 5.56 24.61
C TRP A 210 -17.44 4.17 25.04
N THR A 211 -17.08 3.14 24.28
CA THR A 211 -17.42 1.76 24.64
C THR A 211 -16.75 1.35 25.96
N LEU A 212 -15.48 1.70 26.17
CA LEU A 212 -14.79 1.40 27.42
C LEU A 212 -15.34 2.20 28.61
N LEU A 213 -15.71 3.47 28.42
CA LEU A 213 -16.37 4.27 29.45
C LEU A 213 -17.70 3.63 29.90
N ALA A 214 -18.50 3.15 28.94
CA ALA A 214 -19.76 2.46 29.21
C ALA A 214 -19.54 1.12 29.94
N VAL A 215 -18.59 0.29 29.47
CA VAL A 215 -18.26 -0.97 30.14
C VAL A 215 -17.78 -0.69 31.57
N GLN A 216 -16.95 0.32 31.77
CA GLN A 216 -16.46 0.64 33.09
C GLN A 216 -17.60 1.10 34.02
N ALA A 217 -18.52 1.94 33.56
CA ALA A 217 -19.68 2.34 34.35
C ALA A 217 -20.47 1.12 34.84
N LEU A 218 -20.67 0.14 33.97
CA LEU A 218 -21.34 -1.13 34.30
C LEU A 218 -20.53 -2.01 35.26
N GLN A 219 -19.20 -1.88 35.29
CA GLN A 219 -18.34 -2.53 36.30
C GLN A 219 -18.43 -1.84 37.66
N GLN A 220 -18.75 -0.54 37.69
CA GLN A 220 -18.91 0.26 38.91
C GLN A 220 -20.34 0.31 39.46
N ALA A 221 -21.33 -0.12 38.67
CA ALA A 221 -22.70 -0.32 39.15
C ALA A 221 -22.70 -1.18 40.42
N GLN A 222 -23.67 -0.94 41.31
CA GLN A 222 -23.80 -1.69 42.56
C GLN A 222 -25.19 -2.34 42.63
N PRO A 223 -25.29 -3.68 42.53
CA PRO A 223 -24.24 -4.65 42.22
C PRO A 223 -23.65 -4.50 40.80
N PRO A 224 -22.44 -5.00 40.50
CA PRO A 224 -21.84 -4.82 39.18
C PRO A 224 -22.61 -5.59 38.09
N VAL A 225 -22.79 -4.94 36.94
CA VAL A 225 -23.43 -5.55 35.75
C VAL A 225 -22.39 -6.22 34.84
N ALA A 226 -21.23 -5.60 34.69
CA ALA A 226 -20.14 -6.13 33.87
C ALA A 226 -19.02 -6.73 34.76
N PRO A 227 -18.48 -7.91 34.43
CA PRO A 227 -17.38 -8.52 35.17
C PRO A 227 -16.02 -7.89 34.83
N VAL A 228 -14.96 -8.32 35.51
CA VAL A 228 -13.58 -8.03 35.09
C VAL A 228 -13.02 -9.22 34.32
N LEU A 229 -13.17 -9.21 32.99
CA LEU A 229 -12.79 -10.34 32.14
C LEU A 229 -11.28 -10.64 32.13
N GLN A 230 -10.45 -9.66 32.47
CA GLN A 230 -8.99 -9.81 32.43
C GLN A 230 -8.39 -10.25 33.78
N ALA A 231 -9.24 -10.62 34.75
CA ALA A 231 -8.84 -11.11 36.06
C ALA A 231 -8.48 -12.61 36.08
N GLY A 232 -8.55 -13.30 34.93
CA GLY A 232 -8.23 -14.72 34.80
C GLY A 232 -6.84 -15.10 35.34
N GLN A 233 -6.74 -16.30 35.91
CA GLN A 233 -5.50 -16.83 36.49
C GLN A 233 -4.53 -17.35 35.41
N GLU A 234 -5.04 -17.96 34.34
CA GLU A 234 -4.22 -18.46 33.23
C GLU A 234 -3.82 -17.32 32.29
N ARG A 235 -2.53 -16.95 32.33
CA ARG A 235 -2.01 -15.80 31.57
C ARG A 235 -1.76 -16.15 30.11
N THR A 236 -2.37 -15.42 29.19
CA THR A 236 -2.14 -15.56 27.73
C THR A 236 -1.24 -14.45 27.23
N MET A 237 0.07 -14.70 27.17
CA MET A 237 1.05 -13.71 26.70
C MET A 237 1.30 -13.85 25.20
N VAL A 238 1.20 -12.75 24.46
CA VAL A 238 1.46 -12.71 23.01
C VAL A 238 2.48 -11.62 22.69
N GLU A 239 3.49 -11.97 21.90
CA GLU A 239 4.49 -11.02 21.41
C GLU A 239 4.04 -10.39 20.10
N VAL A 240 3.94 -9.06 20.09
CA VAL A 240 3.61 -8.26 18.90
C VAL A 240 4.69 -7.21 18.75
N GLU A 241 5.41 -7.25 17.62
CA GLU A 241 6.46 -6.26 17.27
C GLU A 241 7.51 -6.06 18.39
N GLY A 242 7.92 -7.15 19.05
CA GLY A 242 8.93 -7.12 20.12
C GLY A 242 8.42 -6.63 21.49
N THR A 243 7.12 -6.40 21.63
CA THR A 243 6.47 -6.10 22.92
C THR A 243 5.53 -7.23 23.30
N THR A 244 5.67 -7.74 24.53
CA THR A 244 4.80 -8.79 25.07
C THR A 244 3.56 -8.18 25.71
N TYR A 245 2.38 -8.59 25.26
CA TYR A 245 1.10 -8.15 25.79
C TYR A 245 0.41 -9.29 26.54
N ASP A 246 -0.24 -8.97 27.66
CA ASP A 246 -1.11 -9.90 28.38
C ASP A 246 -2.53 -9.80 27.81
N LEU A 247 -2.93 -10.81 27.04
CA LEU A 247 -4.21 -10.90 26.36
C LEU A 247 -5.20 -11.83 27.09
N THR A 248 -5.01 -12.02 28.40
CA THR A 248 -5.87 -12.87 29.22
C THR A 248 -7.32 -12.38 29.20
N MET A 249 -8.23 -13.29 28.85
CA MET A 249 -9.67 -13.07 28.88
C MET A 249 -10.35 -14.32 29.44
N SER A 250 -11.14 -14.18 30.50
CA SER A 250 -11.96 -15.25 31.05
C SER A 250 -13.04 -15.68 30.06
N GLU A 251 -13.40 -16.96 30.10
CA GLU A 251 -14.55 -17.50 29.35
C GLU A 251 -15.86 -17.04 29.99
N VAL A 252 -16.84 -16.68 29.16
CA VAL A 252 -18.11 -16.08 29.61
C VAL A 252 -18.88 -17.04 30.53
N ASP A 253 -18.91 -18.33 30.18
CA ASP A 253 -19.65 -19.37 30.91
C ASP A 253 -19.09 -19.63 32.32
N ALA A 254 -17.83 -19.25 32.58
CA ALA A 254 -17.17 -19.45 33.88
C ALA A 254 -17.46 -18.31 34.87
N ILE A 255 -18.17 -17.26 34.46
CA ILE A 255 -18.36 -16.04 35.26
C ILE A 255 -19.76 -16.06 35.88
N SER A 256 -19.81 -16.23 37.19
CA SER A 256 -21.02 -16.02 37.99
C SER A 256 -20.87 -14.77 38.84
N MET A 257 -21.66 -13.73 38.55
CA MET A 257 -21.69 -12.49 39.32
C MET A 257 -22.81 -12.56 40.36
N GLN A 258 -22.44 -12.47 41.64
CA GLN A 258 -23.37 -12.42 42.76
C GLN A 258 -22.98 -11.28 43.71
N PRO A 259 -23.94 -10.48 44.23
CA PRO A 259 -25.37 -10.51 43.91
C PRO A 259 -25.67 -10.00 42.49
N LYS A 260 -26.78 -10.49 41.90
CA LYS A 260 -27.19 -10.09 40.56
C LYS A 260 -27.79 -8.68 40.58
N ASN A 261 -27.35 -7.84 39.66
CA ASN A 261 -27.93 -6.52 39.43
C ASN A 261 -29.26 -6.63 38.66
N ASN A 262 -30.31 -5.95 39.14
CA ASN A 262 -31.65 -5.92 38.54
C ASN A 262 -32.03 -4.56 37.93
N GLN A 263 -31.10 -3.64 37.81
CA GLN A 263 -31.36 -2.30 37.30
C GLN A 263 -31.79 -2.32 35.82
N GLY A 264 -32.73 -1.44 35.49
CA GLY A 264 -33.23 -1.25 34.13
C GLY A 264 -32.23 -0.51 33.23
N LEU A 265 -32.48 -0.50 31.92
CA LEU A 265 -31.63 0.23 30.96
C LEU A 265 -31.62 1.75 31.23
N GLY A 266 -32.76 2.30 31.66
CA GLY A 266 -32.87 3.71 32.03
C GLY A 266 -31.96 4.09 33.19
N GLU A 267 -32.03 3.31 34.28
CA GLU A 267 -31.23 3.53 35.49
C GLU A 267 -29.73 3.48 35.18
N LEU A 268 -29.29 2.44 34.46
CA LEU A 268 -27.88 2.28 34.09
C LEU A 268 -27.37 3.41 33.19
N PHE A 269 -28.21 3.94 32.30
CA PHE A 269 -27.83 5.07 31.44
C PHE A 269 -27.77 6.39 32.22
N VAL A 270 -28.73 6.61 33.14
CA VAL A 270 -28.72 7.77 34.05
C VAL A 270 -27.48 7.72 34.94
N GLU A 271 -27.20 6.59 35.58
CA GLU A 271 -25.99 6.40 36.39
C GLU A 271 -24.71 6.69 35.60
N PHE A 272 -24.62 6.21 34.35
CA PHE A 272 -23.50 6.53 33.46
C PHE A 272 -23.32 8.06 33.28
N ILE A 273 -24.40 8.78 32.95
CA ILE A 273 -24.32 10.24 32.77
C ILE A 273 -23.92 10.93 34.06
N PHE A 274 -24.53 10.59 35.20
CA PHE A 274 -24.24 11.22 36.49
C PHE A 274 -22.82 10.91 36.99
N GLN A 275 -22.33 9.68 36.79
CA GLN A 275 -20.97 9.28 37.13
C GLN A 275 -19.93 10.15 36.39
N TYR A 276 -20.16 10.42 35.10
CA TYR A 276 -19.22 11.19 34.29
C TYR A 276 -19.52 12.68 34.22
N ALA A 277 -20.67 13.17 34.68
CA ALA A 277 -20.98 14.60 34.78
C ALA A 277 -20.65 15.18 36.16
N THR A 278 -21.10 14.51 37.24
CA THR A 278 -21.03 15.01 38.62
C THR A 278 -19.75 14.57 39.31
N SER A 279 -19.43 13.27 39.29
CA SER A 279 -18.23 12.76 39.97
C SER A 279 -16.92 13.08 39.22
N TRP A 280 -17.01 13.33 37.91
CA TRP A 280 -15.90 13.69 37.01
C TRP A 280 -14.58 12.95 37.31
N PRO A 281 -14.56 11.60 37.21
CA PRO A 281 -13.45 10.78 37.71
C PRO A 281 -12.09 11.11 37.06
N PHE A 282 -12.10 11.70 35.86
CA PHE A 282 -10.91 12.13 35.14
C PHE A 282 -10.04 13.11 35.93
N LYS A 283 -10.56 13.81 36.95
CA LYS A 283 -9.76 14.74 37.76
C LYS A 283 -8.57 14.06 38.43
N ASP A 284 -8.84 12.97 39.15
CA ASP A 284 -7.84 12.29 40.00
C ASP A 284 -7.50 10.88 39.52
N HIS A 285 -8.30 10.32 38.61
CA HIS A 285 -8.23 8.93 38.18
C HIS A 285 -8.05 8.74 36.68
N VAL A 286 -7.72 7.50 36.32
CA VAL A 286 -7.64 6.91 35.00
C VAL A 286 -8.70 5.82 34.92
N ILE A 287 -9.52 5.87 33.88
CA ILE A 287 -10.55 4.85 33.66
C ILE A 287 -9.87 3.58 33.13
N SER A 288 -10.11 2.45 33.79
CA SER A 288 -9.53 1.16 33.42
C SER A 288 -10.55 0.03 33.52
N VAL A 289 -10.92 -0.52 32.37
CA VAL A 289 -11.80 -1.69 32.27
C VAL A 289 -11.10 -2.95 32.79
N ARG A 290 -9.78 -3.02 32.62
CA ARG A 290 -8.94 -4.16 33.04
C ARG A 290 -8.98 -4.38 34.54
N THR A 291 -9.08 -3.33 35.35
CA THR A 291 -9.14 -3.47 36.81
C THR A 291 -10.55 -3.42 37.37
N GLY A 292 -11.55 -3.05 36.58
CA GLY A 292 -12.93 -2.78 37.06
C GLY A 292 -13.05 -1.48 37.87
N ALA A 293 -12.00 -1.09 38.58
CA ALA A 293 -11.92 0.14 39.37
C ALA A 293 -11.09 1.24 38.69
N HIS A 294 -11.32 2.47 39.14
CA HIS A 294 -10.52 3.63 38.79
C HIS A 294 -9.08 3.51 39.30
N LEU A 295 -8.10 3.81 38.45
CA LEU A 295 -6.69 3.83 38.83
C LEU A 295 -6.27 5.26 39.14
N THR A 296 -5.51 5.47 40.21
CA THR A 296 -5.04 6.83 40.52
C THR A 296 -4.03 7.30 39.47
N ARG A 297 -4.07 8.58 39.11
CA ARG A 297 -3.08 9.18 38.18
C ARG A 297 -1.64 8.99 38.67
N LYS A 298 -1.44 8.95 39.99
CA LYS A 298 -0.13 8.72 40.63
C LYS A 298 0.40 7.31 40.34
N SER A 299 -0.43 6.27 40.48
CA SER A 299 0.01 4.88 40.26
C SER A 299 0.39 4.63 38.79
N LYS A 300 -0.35 5.23 37.85
CA LYS A 300 -0.09 5.12 36.40
C LYS A 300 0.97 6.07 35.86
N LYS A 301 1.44 7.02 36.66
CA LYS A 301 2.33 8.12 36.23
C LYS A 301 1.75 8.98 35.09
N TRP A 302 0.42 8.97 34.92
CA TRP A 302 -0.31 9.77 33.94
C TRP A 302 -0.77 11.09 34.55
N LYS A 303 0.20 11.97 34.79
CA LYS A 303 -0.05 13.30 35.35
C LYS A 303 -0.85 14.14 34.34
N HIS A 304 -1.70 15.00 34.86
CA HIS A 304 -2.47 15.95 34.05
C HIS A 304 -1.51 16.97 33.43
N ALA A 305 -1.14 16.79 32.16
CA ALA A 305 -0.21 17.71 31.51
C ALA A 305 -0.88 19.06 31.26
N THR A 306 -0.07 20.11 31.21
CA THR A 306 -0.51 21.47 30.85
C THR A 306 -0.24 21.72 29.37
N PRO A 307 -1.01 22.60 28.70
CA PRO A 307 -2.15 23.37 29.21
C PRO A 307 -3.44 22.53 29.34
N ARG A 308 -4.31 22.91 30.29
CA ARG A 308 -5.66 22.36 30.44
C ARG A 308 -6.58 22.86 29.32
N ALA A 309 -7.70 22.19 29.06
CA ALA A 309 -8.58 22.53 27.94
C ALA A 309 -9.07 24.00 27.98
N GLU A 310 -9.49 24.47 29.14
CA GLU A 310 -9.97 25.83 29.39
C GLU A 310 -8.88 26.90 29.20
N LYS A 311 -7.61 26.57 29.45
CA LYS A 311 -6.48 27.49 29.21
C LYS A 311 -5.93 27.36 27.78
N ALA A 312 -5.92 26.16 27.23
CA ALA A 312 -5.40 25.86 25.91
C ALA A 312 -6.25 26.49 24.80
N ILE A 313 -7.56 26.65 25.02
CA ILE A 313 -8.47 27.30 24.06
C ILE A 313 -8.26 28.81 23.96
N LEU A 314 -7.70 29.43 25.00
CA LEU A 314 -7.35 30.86 25.04
C LEU A 314 -5.99 31.16 24.43
N MET A 315 -5.13 30.15 24.35
CA MET A 315 -3.82 30.24 23.71
C MET A 315 -3.96 30.19 22.18
N ASP A 316 -2.88 30.52 21.45
CA ASP A 316 -2.88 30.51 19.98
C ASP A 316 -3.52 29.24 19.39
N ARG A 317 -4.16 29.36 18.20
CA ARG A 317 -5.02 28.34 17.58
C ARG A 317 -4.32 27.00 17.31
N LYS A 318 -3.00 26.91 17.46
CA LYS A 318 -2.18 25.71 17.24
C LYS A 318 -1.77 24.99 18.53
N THR A 319 -2.11 25.52 19.71
CA THR A 319 -1.73 24.90 20.98
C THR A 319 -2.40 23.53 21.14
N ARG A 320 -1.59 22.50 21.39
CA ARG A 320 -2.08 21.13 21.65
C ARG A 320 -2.56 21.03 23.10
N LEU A 321 -3.60 20.22 23.32
CA LEU A 321 -4.03 19.85 24.65
C LEU A 321 -2.93 19.05 25.35
N GLY A 322 -2.75 19.26 26.66
CA GLY A 322 -1.87 18.41 27.46
C GLY A 322 -2.25 16.93 27.34
N GLN A 323 -1.23 16.07 27.35
CA GLN A 323 -1.43 14.61 27.45
C GLN A 323 -2.25 14.25 28.70
N HIS A 324 -3.02 13.15 28.63
CA HIS A 324 -3.76 12.61 29.76
C HIS A 324 -4.81 13.55 30.34
N SER A 325 -5.52 14.30 29.48
CA SER A 325 -6.59 15.20 29.90
C SER A 325 -7.77 14.42 30.48
N LEU A 326 -8.34 13.48 29.70
CA LEU A 326 -9.47 12.63 30.12
C LEU A 326 -9.07 11.15 30.02
N PRO A 327 -8.12 10.68 30.85
CA PRO A 327 -7.36 9.47 30.57
C PRO A 327 -8.22 8.21 30.63
N VAL A 328 -8.18 7.43 29.55
CA VAL A 328 -8.81 6.11 29.44
C VAL A 328 -7.74 5.12 29.00
N GLU A 329 -7.46 4.12 29.84
CA GLU A 329 -6.47 3.07 29.59
C GLU A 329 -6.99 2.06 28.56
N ASP A 330 -6.18 1.74 27.55
CA ASP A 330 -6.44 0.58 26.70
C ASP A 330 -6.25 -0.73 27.51
N PRO A 331 -7.18 -1.70 27.41
CA PRO A 331 -7.15 -2.93 28.21
C PRO A 331 -5.90 -3.80 27.98
N PHE A 332 -5.27 -3.74 26.79
CA PHE A 332 -4.10 -4.54 26.45
C PHE A 332 -2.83 -3.69 26.28
N ASP A 333 -2.89 -2.56 25.57
CA ASP A 333 -1.77 -1.60 25.51
C ASP A 333 -1.83 -0.63 26.69
N LEU A 334 -1.30 -1.06 27.85
CA LEU A 334 -1.36 -0.30 29.10
C LEU A 334 -0.65 1.07 29.07
N GLN A 335 0.14 1.36 28.02
CA GLN A 335 0.77 2.66 27.82
C GLN A 335 -0.05 3.58 26.91
N HIS A 336 -1.08 3.05 26.27
CA HIS A 336 -1.96 3.78 25.38
C HIS A 336 -3.10 4.43 26.15
N ASP A 337 -3.09 5.76 26.13
CA ASP A 337 -4.21 6.58 26.57
C ASP A 337 -5.04 7.00 25.36
N LEU A 338 -6.30 6.59 25.36
CA LEU A 338 -7.27 6.87 24.30
C LEU A 338 -7.66 8.36 24.23
N SER A 339 -7.35 9.16 25.25
CA SER A 339 -7.63 10.59 25.30
C SER A 339 -6.58 11.45 24.58
N ARG A 340 -5.47 10.85 24.09
CA ARG A 340 -4.41 11.59 23.38
C ARG A 340 -4.85 12.26 22.08
N VAL A 341 -5.99 11.86 21.53
CA VAL A 341 -6.57 12.46 20.32
C VAL A 341 -7.33 13.76 20.61
N LEU A 342 -7.63 14.02 21.89
CA LEU A 342 -8.48 15.15 22.26
C LEU A 342 -7.82 16.49 21.95
N ARG A 343 -8.61 17.38 21.35
CA ARG A 343 -8.28 18.80 21.19
C ARG A 343 -8.94 19.61 22.31
N PRO A 344 -8.45 20.83 22.62
CA PRO A 344 -9.05 21.65 23.67
C PRO A 344 -10.57 21.83 23.51
N ALA A 345 -11.02 22.15 22.31
CA ALA A 345 -12.44 22.30 22.01
C ALA A 345 -13.23 20.98 22.21
N GLY A 346 -12.69 19.86 21.74
CA GLY A 346 -13.37 18.56 21.86
C GLY A 346 -13.47 18.04 23.29
N ALA A 347 -12.48 18.33 24.14
CA ALA A 347 -12.54 18.01 25.57
C ALA A 347 -13.63 18.83 26.29
N LEU A 348 -13.76 20.13 25.94
CA LEU A 348 -14.83 20.98 26.47
C LEU A 348 -16.21 20.57 25.93
N ASP A 349 -16.30 20.18 24.65
CA ASP A 349 -17.54 19.66 24.06
C ASP A 349 -18.01 18.39 24.79
N ILE A 350 -17.11 17.49 25.17
CA ILE A 350 -17.45 16.28 25.95
C ILE A 350 -18.01 16.67 27.33
N GLN A 351 -17.32 17.57 28.05
CA GLN A 351 -17.75 18.01 29.37
C GLN A 351 -19.11 18.73 29.32
N GLU A 352 -19.29 19.62 28.34
CA GLU A 352 -20.55 20.33 28.08
C GLU A 352 -21.70 19.37 27.84
N GLU A 353 -21.50 18.32 27.04
CA GLU A 353 -22.57 17.38 26.72
C GLU A 353 -22.95 16.47 27.89
N PHE A 354 -21.99 16.05 28.72
CA PHE A 354 -22.31 15.33 29.96
C PHE A 354 -23.15 16.19 30.90
N ILE A 355 -22.76 17.45 31.10
CA ILE A 355 -23.50 18.40 31.94
C ILE A 355 -24.90 18.67 31.36
N ARG A 356 -24.99 18.90 30.05
CA ARG A 356 -26.27 19.10 29.34
C ARG A 356 -27.20 17.91 29.54
N ALA A 357 -26.69 16.69 29.39
CA ALA A 357 -27.48 15.48 29.57
C ALA A 357 -27.95 15.32 31.02
N CYS A 358 -27.07 15.59 32.00
CA CYS A 358 -27.41 15.55 33.43
C CYS A 358 -28.51 16.56 33.79
N ILE A 359 -28.39 17.81 33.35
CA ILE A 359 -29.41 18.86 33.55
C ILE A 359 -30.72 18.47 32.86
N ALA A 360 -30.66 17.99 31.61
CA ALA A 360 -31.84 17.57 30.88
C ALA A 360 -32.61 16.45 31.60
N MET A 361 -31.91 15.50 32.21
CA MET A 361 -32.51 14.44 33.02
C MET A 361 -33.16 15.00 34.30
N GLY A 362 -32.49 15.93 34.99
CA GLY A 362 -33.04 16.59 36.18
C GLY A 362 -34.27 17.47 35.90
N GLU A 363 -34.34 18.08 34.72
CA GLU A 363 -35.52 18.84 34.24
C GLU A 363 -36.66 17.93 33.74
N GLY A 364 -36.47 16.61 33.72
CA GLY A 364 -37.45 15.64 33.26
C GLY A 364 -37.64 15.56 31.75
N LYS A 365 -36.61 15.89 30.96
CA LYS A 365 -36.65 15.76 29.50
C LYS A 365 -36.63 14.30 29.07
N ARG A 366 -37.32 14.02 27.97
CA ARG A 366 -37.43 12.69 27.35
C ARG A 366 -36.16 12.27 26.62
N TRP A 367 -36.03 10.97 26.34
CA TRP A 367 -34.91 10.39 25.58
C TRP A 367 -34.57 11.17 24.31
N ASP A 368 -35.56 11.51 23.48
CA ASP A 368 -35.35 12.20 22.20
C ASP A 368 -34.67 13.56 22.35
N ALA A 369 -34.95 14.30 23.43
CA ALA A 369 -34.29 15.58 23.71
C ALA A 369 -32.85 15.40 24.25
N ILE A 370 -32.60 14.29 24.95
CA ILE A 370 -31.27 13.93 25.46
C ILE A 370 -30.35 13.52 24.30
N VAL A 371 -30.88 12.83 23.29
CA VAL A 371 -30.13 12.38 22.10
C VAL A 371 -30.34 13.23 20.85
N GLU A 372 -30.92 14.43 21.00
CA GLU A 372 -31.15 15.35 19.89
C GLU A 372 -29.85 15.57 19.10
N ALA A 373 -29.92 15.53 17.76
CA ALA A 373 -28.74 15.74 16.93
C ALA A 373 -28.34 17.23 16.93
N LYS A 374 -27.06 17.54 17.18
CA LYS A 374 -26.55 18.92 17.01
C LYS A 374 -26.73 19.44 15.58
N ASN A 375 -26.45 18.56 14.61
CA ASN A 375 -26.63 18.83 13.18
C ASN A 375 -27.52 17.74 12.58
N PRO A 376 -28.84 17.97 12.45
CA PRO A 376 -29.78 16.99 11.91
C PRO A 376 -29.43 16.53 10.48
N GLU A 377 -28.90 17.44 9.64
CA GLU A 377 -28.52 17.15 8.25
C GLU A 377 -27.49 16.01 8.11
N ARG A 378 -26.60 15.86 9.11
CA ARG A 378 -25.57 14.82 9.11
C ARG A 378 -26.16 13.40 9.17
N PHE A 379 -27.36 13.27 9.75
CA PHE A 379 -28.05 12.00 9.93
C PHE A 379 -29.19 11.80 8.93
N ALA A 380 -29.23 12.60 7.87
CA ALA A 380 -30.17 12.38 6.78
C ALA A 380 -30.01 10.94 6.25
N PRO A 381 -31.11 10.17 6.11
CA PRO A 381 -31.03 8.81 5.62
C PRO A 381 -30.39 8.82 4.23
N VAL A 382 -29.22 8.19 4.12
CA VAL A 382 -28.59 7.96 2.82
C VAL A 382 -29.54 7.06 2.03
N GLU A 383 -30.11 7.56 0.93
CA GLU A 383 -30.99 6.77 0.07
C GLU A 383 -30.30 5.44 -0.25
N GLU A 384 -30.98 4.33 0.07
CA GLU A 384 -30.45 3.00 -0.21
C GLU A 384 -30.28 2.86 -1.72
N PHE A 385 -29.03 2.81 -2.20
CA PHE A 385 -28.76 2.67 -3.63
C PHE A 385 -29.36 1.36 -4.16
N ASP A 386 -30.49 1.45 -4.86
CA ASP A 386 -31.07 0.33 -5.59
C ASP A 386 -30.39 0.23 -6.96
N LEU A 387 -29.51 -0.76 -7.09
CA LEU A 387 -28.69 -1.02 -8.27
C LEU A 387 -29.49 -1.14 -9.58
N PHE A 388 -30.80 -1.43 -9.51
CA PHE A 388 -31.67 -1.63 -10.66
C PHE A 388 -32.81 -0.61 -10.78
N GLU A 389 -32.82 0.46 -9.98
CA GLU A 389 -33.93 1.44 -9.98
C GLU A 389 -34.15 2.05 -11.37
N ASP A 390 -33.06 2.44 -12.03
CA ASP A 390 -33.03 2.98 -13.39
C ASP A 390 -33.53 1.97 -14.43
N LEU A 391 -33.30 0.68 -14.20
CA LEU A 391 -33.65 -0.42 -15.09
C LEU A 391 -35.08 -0.94 -14.89
N ARG A 392 -35.73 -0.63 -13.76
CA ARG A 392 -37.14 -0.98 -13.50
C ARG A 392 -38.11 -0.22 -14.39
N LYS A 393 -37.75 1.01 -14.79
CA LYS A 393 -38.59 1.88 -15.62
C LYS A 393 -38.42 1.63 -17.13
N LYS A 394 -37.39 0.88 -17.54
CA LYS A 394 -37.04 0.63 -18.94
C LYS A 394 -37.69 -0.64 -19.49
N SER A 395 -38.00 -0.63 -20.79
CA SER A 395 -38.57 -1.80 -21.48
C SER A 395 -37.50 -2.89 -21.72
N ALA A 396 -37.95 -4.13 -21.94
CA ALA A 396 -37.02 -5.24 -22.21
C ALA A 396 -36.23 -5.05 -23.52
N SER A 397 -36.77 -4.32 -24.50
CA SER A 397 -36.08 -3.96 -25.75
C SER A 397 -34.95 -2.96 -25.48
N GLU A 398 -35.23 -1.90 -24.72
CA GLU A 398 -34.22 -0.89 -24.33
C GLU A 398 -33.06 -1.51 -23.55
N VAL A 399 -33.35 -2.45 -22.65
CA VAL A 399 -32.30 -3.16 -21.89
C VAL A 399 -31.44 -4.02 -22.83
N ALA A 400 -32.02 -4.62 -23.86
CA ALA A 400 -31.28 -5.41 -24.85
C ALA A 400 -30.41 -4.54 -25.77
N GLU A 401 -30.92 -3.37 -26.18
CA GLU A 401 -30.15 -2.37 -26.92
C GLU A 401 -28.94 -1.88 -26.11
N LEU A 402 -29.13 -1.50 -24.85
CA LEU A 402 -28.03 -1.10 -23.96
C LEU A 402 -26.99 -2.21 -23.74
N LEU A 403 -27.42 -3.47 -23.76
CA LEU A 403 -26.51 -4.62 -23.65
C LEU A 403 -25.66 -4.76 -24.92
N ASN A 404 -26.27 -4.59 -26.10
CA ASN A 404 -25.57 -4.61 -27.38
C ASN A 404 -24.60 -3.42 -27.53
N GLU A 405 -25.02 -2.22 -27.14
CA GLU A 405 -24.16 -1.03 -27.10
C GLU A 405 -22.97 -1.20 -26.17
N ASN A 406 -23.19 -1.73 -24.95
CA ASN A 406 -22.10 -2.02 -24.03
C ASN A 406 -21.16 -3.10 -24.58
N ALA A 407 -21.69 -4.12 -25.27
CA ALA A 407 -20.87 -5.16 -25.88
C ALA A 407 -19.97 -4.62 -27.01
N SER A 408 -20.53 -3.83 -27.93
CA SER A 408 -19.77 -3.21 -29.03
C SER A 408 -18.75 -2.20 -28.52
N ALA A 409 -19.10 -1.41 -27.49
CA ALA A 409 -18.17 -0.50 -26.84
C ALA A 409 -16.99 -1.23 -26.17
N ILE A 410 -17.23 -2.40 -25.55
CA ILE A 410 -16.16 -3.24 -24.98
C ILE A 410 -15.20 -3.71 -26.06
N GLU A 411 -15.71 -4.23 -27.17
CA GLU A 411 -14.90 -4.74 -28.28
C GLU A 411 -14.04 -3.63 -28.89
N ALA A 412 -14.64 -2.48 -29.24
CA ALA A 412 -13.92 -1.34 -29.79
C ALA A 412 -12.83 -0.80 -28.86
N LEU A 413 -13.07 -0.83 -27.53
CA LEU A 413 -12.12 -0.34 -26.54
C LEU A 413 -10.99 -1.37 -26.29
N ASP A 414 -11.29 -2.67 -26.33
CA ASP A 414 -10.29 -3.75 -26.26
C ASP A 414 -9.33 -3.70 -27.48
N GLU A 415 -9.84 -3.47 -28.69
CA GLU A 415 -9.02 -3.30 -29.90
C GLU A 415 -8.06 -2.11 -29.78
N ARG A 416 -8.59 -0.93 -29.40
CA ARG A 416 -7.76 0.27 -29.17
C ARG A 416 -6.74 0.05 -28.07
N MET A 417 -7.09 -0.66 -27.00
CA MET A 417 -6.18 -0.97 -25.91
C MET A 417 -5.05 -1.90 -26.37
N ASN A 418 -5.35 -2.91 -27.19
CA ASN A 418 -4.35 -3.81 -27.76
C ASN A 418 -3.36 -3.03 -28.65
N ALA A 419 -3.83 -2.11 -29.48
CA ALA A 419 -2.97 -1.25 -30.29
C ALA A 419 -2.02 -0.41 -29.42
N LEU A 420 -2.54 0.24 -28.37
CA LEU A 420 -1.71 1.02 -27.42
C LEU A 420 -0.70 0.15 -26.65
N ILE A 421 -1.07 -1.09 -26.31
CA ILE A 421 -0.17 -2.04 -25.64
C ILE A 421 0.98 -2.43 -26.56
N GLU A 422 0.70 -2.71 -27.84
CA GLU A 422 1.74 -3.02 -28.83
C GLU A 422 2.64 -1.80 -29.10
N GLU A 423 2.06 -0.61 -29.23
CA GLU A 423 2.84 0.63 -29.36
C GLU A 423 3.77 0.84 -28.14
N ARG A 424 3.26 0.60 -26.92
CA ARG A 424 4.09 0.69 -25.71
C ARG A 424 5.18 -0.37 -25.70
N LYS A 425 4.89 -1.63 -26.07
CA LYS A 425 5.90 -2.70 -26.15
C LYS A 425 6.99 -2.34 -27.14
N HIS A 426 6.61 -1.77 -28.29
CA HIS A 426 7.54 -1.28 -29.29
C HIS A 426 8.45 -0.19 -28.72
N ASN A 427 7.90 0.88 -28.12
CA ASN A 427 8.70 1.93 -27.49
C ASN A 427 9.67 1.40 -26.40
N VAL A 428 9.22 0.45 -25.57
CA VAL A 428 10.09 -0.18 -24.54
C VAL A 428 11.20 -1.02 -25.18
N ARG A 429 10.90 -1.75 -26.27
CA ARG A 429 11.89 -2.53 -27.02
C ARG A 429 12.95 -1.62 -27.61
N MET A 430 12.55 -0.52 -28.26
CA MET A 430 13.49 0.47 -28.83
C MET A 430 14.39 1.10 -27.77
N SER A 431 13.82 1.54 -26.63
CA SER A 431 14.59 2.10 -25.51
C SER A 431 15.63 1.10 -24.96
N ARG A 432 15.26 -0.19 -24.85
CA ARG A 432 16.19 -1.23 -24.38
C ARG A 432 17.31 -1.51 -25.37
N ALA A 433 17.01 -1.57 -26.67
CA ALA A 433 18.02 -1.77 -27.71
C ALA A 433 19.04 -0.63 -27.74
N LEU A 434 18.56 0.62 -27.63
CA LEU A 434 19.41 1.80 -27.52
C LEU A 434 20.24 1.81 -26.24
N ARG A 435 19.70 1.40 -25.09
CA ARG A 435 20.49 1.31 -23.85
C ARG A 435 21.56 0.23 -23.89
N GLY A 436 21.23 -0.95 -24.41
CA GLY A 436 22.19 -2.07 -24.50
C GLY A 436 23.43 -1.68 -25.31
N THR A 437 23.22 -1.08 -26.48
CA THR A 437 24.34 -0.56 -27.29
C THR A 437 25.09 0.60 -26.66
N ILE A 438 24.41 1.47 -25.90
CA ILE A 438 25.10 2.54 -25.16
C ILE A 438 25.97 1.93 -24.07
N GLU A 439 25.49 0.95 -23.31
CA GLU A 439 26.27 0.24 -22.29
C GLU A 439 27.49 -0.45 -22.93
N ASP A 440 27.30 -1.21 -24.01
CA ASP A 440 28.39 -1.90 -24.72
C ASP A 440 29.44 -0.94 -25.32
N THR A 441 29.01 0.28 -25.71
CA THR A 441 29.92 1.30 -26.28
C THR A 441 30.48 2.28 -25.24
N THR A 442 30.07 2.22 -23.97
CA THR A 442 30.53 3.18 -22.94
C THR A 442 32.00 3.00 -22.59
N ASP A 443 32.45 1.77 -22.36
CA ASP A 443 33.84 1.46 -22.06
C ASP A 443 34.74 1.84 -23.24
N LEU A 444 34.31 1.45 -24.45
CA LEU A 444 34.95 1.83 -25.71
C LEU A 444 35.06 3.36 -25.86
N ARG A 445 34.01 4.13 -25.56
CA ARG A 445 34.04 5.61 -25.61
C ARG A 445 34.96 6.21 -24.55
N ASN A 446 35.02 5.62 -23.36
CA ASN A 446 35.91 6.08 -22.29
C ASN A 446 37.37 5.85 -22.65
N GLU A 447 37.70 4.68 -23.20
CA GLU A 447 39.02 4.37 -23.75
C GLU A 447 39.40 5.31 -24.90
N LEU A 448 38.46 5.62 -25.80
CA LEU A 448 38.72 6.55 -26.90
C LEU A 448 39.05 7.95 -26.36
N ARG A 449 38.35 8.41 -25.32
CA ARG A 449 38.67 9.70 -24.65
C ARG A 449 40.01 9.69 -23.94
N THR A 450 40.41 8.59 -23.29
CA THR A 450 41.72 8.51 -22.62
C THR A 450 42.85 8.50 -23.64
N ILE A 451 42.71 7.75 -24.74
CA ILE A 451 43.68 7.74 -25.86
C ILE A 451 43.80 9.14 -26.47
N VAL A 452 42.69 9.82 -26.78
CA VAL A 452 42.71 11.18 -27.34
C VAL A 452 43.35 12.20 -26.38
N ARG A 453 43.12 12.07 -25.06
CA ARG A 453 43.75 12.92 -24.05
C ARG A 453 45.27 12.76 -23.97
N THR A 454 45.79 11.56 -24.20
CA THR A 454 47.24 11.32 -24.18
C THR A 454 47.95 11.73 -25.47
N LEU A 455 47.25 11.76 -26.61
CA LEU A 455 47.84 12.14 -27.90
C LEU A 455 48.21 13.63 -28.00
N ARG A 456 47.37 14.54 -27.49
CA ARG A 456 47.63 15.99 -27.56
C ARG A 456 48.92 16.44 -26.87
N PRO A 457 49.20 16.08 -25.59
CA PRO A 457 50.43 16.49 -24.92
C PRO A 457 51.67 15.82 -25.55
N ARG A 458 51.56 14.56 -25.99
CA ARG A 458 52.65 13.85 -26.69
C ARG A 458 53.07 14.55 -27.97
N SER A 459 52.12 15.04 -28.77
CA SER A 459 52.43 15.80 -29.98
C SER A 459 53.26 17.04 -29.68
N LYS A 460 52.92 17.78 -28.61
CA LYS A 460 53.69 18.97 -28.20
C LYS A 460 55.11 18.62 -27.76
N GLN A 461 55.27 17.55 -26.97
CA GLN A 461 56.58 17.07 -26.54
C GLN A 461 57.45 16.63 -27.72
N MET A 462 56.86 16.00 -28.73
CA MET A 462 57.56 15.63 -29.96
C MET A 462 58.04 16.87 -30.73
N ASP A 463 57.19 17.89 -30.85
CA ASP A 463 57.56 19.16 -31.52
C ASP A 463 58.72 19.86 -30.77
N GLU A 464 58.70 19.87 -29.43
CA GLU A 464 59.76 20.43 -28.58
C GLU A 464 61.08 19.67 -28.73
N LEU A 465 61.06 18.34 -28.67
CA LEU A 465 62.25 17.50 -28.84
C LEU A 465 62.85 17.62 -30.25
N GLN A 466 61.98 17.70 -31.27
CA GLN A 466 62.42 17.92 -32.64
C GLN A 466 63.10 19.29 -32.78
N LYS A 467 62.50 20.34 -32.22
CA LYS A 467 63.08 21.68 -32.25
C LYS A 467 64.44 21.72 -31.54
N ASN A 468 64.56 21.12 -30.34
CA ASN A 468 65.82 21.06 -29.60
C ASN A 468 66.92 20.32 -30.39
N ARG A 469 66.58 19.17 -30.96
CA ARG A 469 67.50 18.41 -31.82
C ARG A 469 67.97 19.22 -33.02
N ASP A 470 67.04 19.88 -33.71
CA ASP A 470 67.33 20.64 -34.92
C ASP A 470 68.16 21.91 -34.61
N GLU A 471 67.91 22.57 -33.48
CA GLU A 471 68.72 23.70 -33.00
C GLU A 471 70.17 23.29 -32.68
N ILE A 472 70.38 22.14 -32.05
CA ILE A 472 71.73 21.66 -31.74
C ILE A 472 72.45 21.21 -33.02
N ASN A 473 71.77 20.48 -33.90
CA ASN A 473 72.35 20.03 -35.18
C ASN A 473 72.69 21.21 -36.12
N GLN A 474 71.97 22.33 -36.05
CA GLN A 474 72.34 23.54 -36.78
C GLN A 474 73.64 24.17 -36.26
N ARG A 475 73.93 24.04 -34.96
CA ARG A 475 75.17 24.54 -34.35
C ARG A 475 76.35 23.60 -34.57
N ILE A 476 76.10 22.28 -34.54
CA ILE A 476 77.11 21.24 -34.63
C ILE A 476 76.94 20.49 -35.94
N GLY A 477 77.75 20.84 -36.94
CA GLY A 477 77.71 20.19 -38.27
C GLY A 477 78.31 18.79 -38.33
N LEU A 478 78.94 18.31 -37.24
CA LEU A 478 79.59 17.00 -37.17
C LEU A 478 78.73 15.99 -36.39
N PRO A 479 78.47 14.79 -36.92
CA PRO A 479 77.78 13.73 -36.18
C PRO A 479 78.54 13.28 -34.93
N LEU A 480 77.83 12.80 -33.90
CA LEU A 480 78.42 12.37 -32.62
C LEU A 480 79.58 11.36 -32.79
N TYR A 481 79.39 10.32 -33.61
CA TYR A 481 80.43 9.30 -33.85
C TYR A 481 81.71 9.91 -34.43
N ARG A 482 81.59 10.97 -35.24
CA ARG A 482 82.73 11.62 -35.87
C ARG A 482 83.48 12.53 -34.90
N ILE A 483 82.76 13.16 -33.97
CA ILE A 483 83.37 13.93 -32.87
C ILE A 483 84.15 12.98 -31.96
N GLU A 484 83.61 11.80 -31.66
CA GLU A 484 84.30 10.77 -30.86
C GLU A 484 85.59 10.28 -31.52
N GLU A 485 85.56 10.01 -32.84
CA GLU A 485 86.77 9.68 -33.60
C GLU A 485 87.83 10.80 -33.51
N LEU A 486 87.42 12.05 -33.77
CA LEU A 486 88.34 13.20 -33.74
C LEU A 486 88.90 13.47 -32.34
N LEU A 487 88.12 13.24 -31.28
CA LEU A 487 88.58 13.34 -29.89
C LEU A 487 89.70 12.34 -29.62
N VAL A 488 89.55 11.09 -30.06
CA VAL A 488 90.56 10.04 -29.90
C VAL A 488 91.82 10.39 -30.69
N ASP A 489 91.68 10.83 -31.93
CA ASP A 489 92.81 11.19 -32.80
C ASP A 489 93.63 12.34 -32.22
N VAL A 490 92.97 13.42 -31.78
CA VAL A 490 93.64 14.60 -31.20
C VAL A 490 94.26 14.27 -29.84
N TYR A 491 93.60 13.46 -29.02
CA TYR A 491 94.16 13.00 -27.75
C TYR A 491 95.45 12.20 -27.97
N GLN A 492 95.45 11.26 -28.92
CA GLN A 492 96.64 10.48 -29.25
C GLN A 492 97.80 11.34 -29.74
N GLN A 493 97.50 12.40 -30.52
CA GLN A 493 98.51 13.37 -30.96
C GLN A 493 99.10 14.19 -29.80
N LEU A 494 98.29 14.56 -28.80
CA LEU A 494 98.72 15.35 -27.65
C LEU A 494 99.45 14.52 -26.57
N THR A 495 99.12 13.23 -26.42
CA THR A 495 99.69 12.36 -25.36
C THR A 495 100.73 11.35 -25.86
N GLY A 496 101.02 11.32 -27.16
CA GLY A 496 102.03 10.42 -27.75
C GLY A 496 103.45 10.76 -27.31
N GLU A 497 104.38 9.81 -27.47
CA GLU A 497 105.81 10.06 -27.21
C GLU A 497 106.34 11.09 -28.22
N ILE A 498 106.94 12.17 -27.71
CA ILE A 498 107.47 13.26 -28.54
C ILE A 498 108.73 12.79 -29.26
N ASP A 499 108.70 12.73 -30.58
CA ASP A 499 109.89 12.47 -31.39
C ASP A 499 110.86 13.66 -31.31
N LEU A 500 112.10 13.41 -30.85
CA LEU A 500 113.16 14.41 -30.63
C LEU A 500 113.47 15.26 -31.88
N PHE A 501 113.08 14.80 -33.08
CA PHE A 501 113.28 15.50 -34.35
C PHE A 501 112.04 16.23 -34.88
N GLN A 502 110.87 16.08 -34.25
CA GLN A 502 109.60 16.73 -34.64
C GLN A 502 108.89 17.35 -33.43
N VAL A 503 109.58 18.22 -32.70
CA VAL A 503 108.97 18.98 -31.60
C VAL A 503 107.93 19.95 -32.18
N PRO A 504 106.64 19.84 -31.81
CA PRO A 504 105.64 20.79 -32.23
C PRO A 504 106.00 22.20 -31.73
N SER A 505 105.72 23.23 -32.52
CA SER A 505 105.79 24.60 -32.02
C SER A 505 104.72 24.81 -30.95
N LEU A 506 105.02 25.56 -29.88
CA LEU A 506 104.06 25.91 -28.81
C LEU A 506 102.69 26.36 -29.36
N ARG A 507 102.66 27.16 -30.44
CA ARG A 507 101.42 27.60 -31.09
C ARG A 507 100.55 26.45 -31.64
N ARG A 508 101.18 25.41 -32.21
CA ARG A 508 100.45 24.25 -32.75
C ARG A 508 99.87 23.38 -31.65
N GLU A 509 100.57 23.26 -30.52
CA GLU A 509 100.04 22.59 -29.33
C GLU A 509 98.88 23.39 -28.74
N GLU A 510 99.01 24.72 -28.61
CA GLU A 510 97.92 25.60 -28.18
C GLU A 510 96.68 25.45 -29.07
N ASP A 511 96.85 25.41 -30.40
CA ASP A 511 95.76 25.19 -31.36
C ASP A 511 95.13 23.79 -31.21
N GLN A 512 95.93 22.74 -31.00
CA GLN A 512 95.44 21.37 -30.80
C GLN A 512 94.70 21.21 -29.47
N PHE A 513 95.19 21.83 -28.39
CA PHE A 513 94.49 21.86 -27.10
C PHE A 513 93.17 22.64 -27.21
N ALA A 514 93.17 23.79 -27.87
CA ALA A 514 91.96 24.57 -28.12
C ALA A 514 90.92 23.74 -28.90
N TRP A 515 91.35 23.09 -29.99
CA TRP A 515 90.51 22.21 -30.79
C TRP A 515 90.00 20.99 -29.99
N PHE A 516 90.83 20.40 -29.13
CA PHE A 516 90.43 19.29 -28.26
C PHE A 516 89.33 19.72 -27.26
N PHE A 517 89.47 20.89 -26.64
CA PHE A 517 88.43 21.42 -25.73
C PHE A 517 87.16 21.81 -26.48
N GLU A 518 87.27 22.34 -27.70
CA GLU A 518 86.11 22.56 -28.57
C GLU A 518 85.40 21.25 -28.90
N LEU A 519 86.13 20.19 -29.26
CA LEU A 519 85.56 18.88 -29.50
C LEU A 519 84.89 18.28 -28.25
N GLN A 520 85.45 18.48 -27.06
CA GLN A 520 84.80 18.07 -25.79
C GLN A 520 83.50 18.81 -25.56
N ALA A 521 83.46 20.12 -25.82
CA ALA A 521 82.24 20.93 -25.72
C ALA A 521 81.20 20.52 -26.78
N MET A 522 81.64 20.24 -28.01
CA MET A 522 80.78 19.72 -29.09
C MET A 522 80.22 18.34 -28.75
N HIS A 523 81.01 17.44 -28.15
CA HIS A 523 80.55 16.12 -27.71
C HIS A 523 79.44 16.22 -26.65
N ALA A 524 79.61 17.09 -25.66
CA ALA A 524 78.62 17.31 -24.60
C ALA A 524 77.28 17.87 -25.10
N GLU A 525 77.26 18.64 -26.19
CA GLU A 525 76.03 19.13 -26.82
C GLU A 525 75.46 18.13 -27.83
N ALA A 526 76.30 17.46 -28.62
CA ALA A 526 75.88 16.44 -29.59
C ALA A 526 75.25 15.21 -28.92
N THR A 527 75.71 14.85 -27.72
CA THR A 527 75.08 13.81 -26.88
C THR A 527 73.65 14.20 -26.49
N LYS A 528 73.39 15.45 -26.09
CA LYS A 528 72.03 15.95 -25.80
C LYS A 528 71.12 15.90 -27.03
N ALA A 529 71.64 16.21 -28.22
CA ALA A 529 70.88 16.09 -29.47
C ALA A 529 70.49 14.63 -29.78
N GLN A 530 71.42 13.70 -29.55
CA GLN A 530 71.18 12.28 -29.75
C GLN A 530 70.18 11.71 -28.74
N GLU A 531 70.27 12.10 -27.47
CA GLU A 531 69.28 11.77 -26.43
C GLU A 531 67.89 12.30 -26.79
N ALA A 532 67.80 13.56 -27.23
CA ALA A 532 66.54 14.15 -27.70
C ALA A 532 65.96 13.41 -28.91
N HIS A 533 66.83 12.96 -29.83
CA HIS A 533 66.41 12.17 -30.99
C HIS A 533 65.90 10.77 -30.60
N GLN A 534 66.58 10.09 -29.67
CA GLN A 534 66.13 8.79 -29.15
C GLN A 534 64.79 8.91 -28.41
N ALA A 535 64.62 9.94 -27.57
CA ALA A 535 63.36 10.24 -26.89
C ALA A 535 62.22 10.52 -27.89
N PHE A 536 62.50 11.25 -28.97
CA PHE A 536 61.53 11.49 -30.05
C PHE A 536 61.09 10.20 -30.72
N ILE A 537 62.01 9.29 -31.05
CA ILE A 537 61.70 7.99 -31.68
C ILE A 537 60.82 7.14 -30.75
N ALA A 538 61.11 7.13 -29.44
CA ALA A 538 60.31 6.41 -28.45
C ALA A 538 58.86 6.93 -28.43
N LEU A 539 58.67 8.25 -28.35
CA LEU A 539 57.33 8.87 -28.39
C LEU A 539 56.59 8.60 -29.71
N LEU A 540 57.29 8.58 -30.84
CA LEU A 540 56.71 8.32 -32.16
C LEU A 540 56.18 6.88 -32.26
N LYS A 541 56.90 5.91 -31.66
CA LYS A 541 56.45 4.51 -31.58
C LYS A 541 55.17 4.39 -30.73
N GLU A 542 55.15 5.01 -29.56
CA GLU A 542 53.95 5.05 -28.70
C GLU A 542 52.75 5.74 -29.40
N GLN A 543 53.00 6.83 -30.13
CA GLN A 543 51.97 7.55 -30.86
C GLN A 543 51.34 6.67 -31.96
N LYS A 544 52.16 5.91 -32.70
CA LYS A 544 51.67 4.95 -33.70
C LYS A 544 50.81 3.85 -33.08
N GLU A 545 51.21 3.32 -31.92
CA GLU A 545 50.43 2.32 -31.18
C GLU A 545 49.10 2.88 -30.69
N ALA A 546 49.09 4.09 -30.13
CA ALA A 546 47.87 4.78 -29.69
C ALA A 546 46.89 5.05 -30.86
N VAL A 547 47.40 5.47 -32.03
CA VAL A 547 46.58 5.66 -33.24
C VAL A 547 46.00 4.33 -33.75
N LYS A 548 46.77 3.23 -33.68
CA LYS A 548 46.29 1.90 -34.04
C LYS A 548 45.16 1.42 -33.11
N ALA A 549 45.30 1.66 -31.81
CA ALA A 549 44.26 1.37 -30.82
C ALA A 549 42.98 2.19 -31.08
N LEU A 550 43.13 3.48 -31.46
CA LEU A 550 42.01 4.35 -31.79
C LEU A 550 41.19 3.80 -32.98
N LYS A 551 41.88 3.39 -34.06
CA LYS A 551 41.22 2.78 -35.24
C LYS A 551 40.53 1.46 -34.91
N ALA A 552 41.09 0.65 -34.02
CA ALA A 552 40.46 -0.61 -33.60
C ALA A 552 39.17 -0.36 -32.82
N ASN A 553 39.19 0.56 -31.86
CA ASN A 553 38.04 0.93 -31.05
C ASN A 553 36.91 1.58 -31.90
N GLU A 554 37.26 2.44 -32.86
CA GLU A 554 36.29 3.01 -33.81
C GLU A 554 35.60 1.93 -34.67
N LYS A 555 36.35 0.92 -35.12
CA LYS A 555 35.81 -0.21 -35.89
C LYS A 555 34.85 -1.06 -35.05
N GLU A 556 35.15 -1.27 -33.77
CA GLU A 556 34.24 -1.99 -32.86
C GLU A 556 32.95 -1.21 -32.59
N GLN A 557 33.03 0.11 -32.39
CA GLN A 557 31.84 0.95 -32.25
C GLN A 557 30.95 0.91 -33.51
N GLN A 558 31.55 0.95 -34.69
CA GLN A 558 30.81 0.81 -35.95
C GLN A 558 30.15 -0.57 -36.09
N LYS A 559 30.81 -1.64 -35.61
CA LYS A 559 30.26 -2.99 -35.61
C LYS A 559 29.03 -3.11 -34.72
N HIS A 560 29.10 -2.62 -33.48
CA HIS A 560 27.94 -2.61 -32.56
C HIS A 560 26.77 -1.76 -33.12
N LYS A 561 27.07 -0.65 -33.79
CA LYS A 561 26.06 0.16 -34.48
C LYS A 561 25.40 -0.58 -35.66
N ALA A 562 26.19 -1.30 -36.45
CA ALA A 562 25.69 -2.09 -37.58
C ALA A 562 24.80 -3.27 -37.11
N GLU A 563 25.20 -3.97 -36.05
CA GLU A 563 24.44 -5.08 -35.45
C GLU A 563 23.09 -4.62 -34.88
N LEU A 564 23.02 -3.40 -34.32
CA LEU A 564 21.75 -2.80 -33.92
C LEU A 564 20.87 -2.43 -35.12
N LEU A 565 21.46 -1.93 -36.21
CA LEU A 565 20.70 -1.62 -37.43
C LEU A 565 20.14 -2.88 -38.11
N GLU A 566 20.87 -3.98 -38.02
CA GLU A 566 20.47 -5.29 -38.56
C GLU A 566 19.32 -5.90 -37.75
N SER A 567 19.39 -5.80 -36.42
CA SER A 567 18.31 -6.28 -35.54
C SER A 567 17.06 -5.39 -35.55
N GLU A 568 17.22 -4.09 -35.81
CA GLU A 568 16.11 -3.12 -35.83
C GLU A 568 16.26 -2.11 -36.98
N PRO A 569 15.74 -2.43 -38.18
CA PRO A 569 15.91 -1.59 -39.38
C PRO A 569 15.20 -0.22 -39.31
N MET A 570 14.25 -0.04 -38.38
CA MET A 570 13.54 1.22 -38.17
C MET A 570 14.35 2.29 -37.42
N LEU A 571 15.54 1.95 -36.90
CA LEU A 571 16.45 2.89 -36.23
C LEU A 571 17.46 3.54 -37.18
N LYS A 572 17.34 3.30 -38.49
CA LYS A 572 18.28 3.74 -39.53
C LYS A 572 18.39 5.25 -39.69
N ASP A 573 17.30 5.99 -39.44
CA ASP A 573 17.22 7.44 -39.65
C ASP A 573 17.31 8.26 -38.35
N MET A 574 17.60 7.61 -37.21
CA MET A 574 17.70 8.28 -35.91
C MET A 574 19.14 8.36 -35.40
N ASP A 575 19.47 9.48 -34.75
CA ASP A 575 20.73 9.64 -34.05
C ASP A 575 20.74 8.72 -32.81
N LEU A 576 21.65 7.74 -32.76
CA LEU A 576 21.74 6.75 -31.69
C LEU A 576 22.31 7.37 -30.39
N ASN A 577 21.54 8.26 -29.79
CA ASN A 577 21.91 9.03 -28.60
C ASN A 577 21.03 8.65 -27.40
N PHE A 578 21.58 8.83 -26.19
CA PHE A 578 20.86 8.56 -24.94
C PHE A 578 19.57 9.40 -24.79
N SER A 579 19.54 10.60 -25.40
CA SER A 579 18.35 11.46 -25.46
C SER A 579 17.15 10.74 -26.07
N ASP A 580 17.36 9.98 -27.14
CA ASP A 580 16.25 9.37 -27.89
C ASP A 580 15.72 8.14 -27.19
N ALA A 581 16.58 7.36 -26.53
CA ALA A 581 16.15 6.32 -25.59
C ALA A 581 15.24 6.89 -24.49
N MET A 582 15.57 8.08 -23.96
CA MET A 582 14.73 8.77 -22.97
C MET A 582 13.40 9.26 -23.56
N GLN A 583 13.36 9.65 -24.84
CA GLN A 583 12.11 10.00 -25.52
C GLN A 583 11.18 8.79 -25.67
N PHE A 584 11.71 7.62 -26.06
CA PHE A 584 10.96 6.37 -26.12
C PHE A 584 10.42 5.98 -24.74
N ASP A 585 11.20 6.15 -23.66
CA ASP A 585 10.73 5.92 -22.30
C ASP A 585 9.60 6.88 -21.89
N LYS A 586 9.73 8.17 -22.21
CA LYS A 586 8.68 9.17 -21.96
C LYS A 586 7.40 8.82 -22.71
N LYS A 587 7.49 8.42 -23.99
CA LYS A 587 6.34 7.96 -24.79
C LYS A 587 5.72 6.70 -24.18
N ALA A 588 6.52 5.68 -23.84
CA ALA A 588 6.05 4.46 -23.18
C ALA A 588 5.34 4.72 -21.84
N HIS A 589 5.80 5.73 -21.08
CA HIS A 589 5.19 6.12 -19.81
C HIS A 589 3.88 6.91 -20.02
N LYS A 590 3.79 7.77 -21.03
CA LYS A 590 2.54 8.45 -21.43
C LYS A 590 1.50 7.41 -21.88
N LEU A 591 1.89 6.47 -22.73
CA LEU A 591 1.02 5.38 -23.19
C LEU A 591 0.50 4.55 -22.00
N LEU A 592 1.33 4.26 -21.00
CA LEU A 592 0.89 3.54 -19.79
C LEU A 592 -0.24 4.27 -19.06
N LYS A 593 -0.18 5.60 -18.93
CA LYS A 593 -1.25 6.38 -18.29
C LYS A 593 -2.56 6.29 -19.07
N VAL A 594 -2.51 6.38 -20.39
CA VAL A 594 -3.68 6.26 -21.27
C VAL A 594 -4.25 4.84 -21.17
N ILE A 595 -3.41 3.81 -21.21
CA ILE A 595 -3.82 2.40 -21.05
C ILE A 595 -4.54 2.21 -19.71
N ASP A 596 -4.04 2.78 -18.62
CA ASP A 596 -4.67 2.64 -17.30
C ASP A 596 -6.04 3.34 -17.23
N GLN A 597 -6.23 4.50 -17.89
CA GLN A 597 -7.53 5.17 -18.03
C GLN A 597 -8.51 4.34 -18.89
N ARG A 598 -8.05 3.80 -20.01
CA ARG A 598 -8.89 2.93 -20.86
C ARG A 598 -9.27 1.63 -20.15
N ARG A 599 -8.38 1.08 -19.32
CA ARG A 599 -8.69 -0.07 -18.47
C ARG A 599 -9.77 0.21 -17.43
N THR A 600 -9.84 1.41 -16.87
CA THR A 600 -10.95 1.80 -15.97
C THR A 600 -12.27 1.86 -16.72
N GLU A 601 -12.30 2.45 -17.92
CA GLU A 601 -13.50 2.51 -18.77
C GLU A 601 -13.99 1.11 -19.16
N LEU A 602 -13.07 0.24 -19.60
CA LEU A 602 -13.38 -1.15 -19.96
C LEU A 602 -13.99 -1.93 -18.79
N ARG A 603 -13.47 -1.74 -17.57
CA ARG A 603 -14.03 -2.38 -16.36
C ARG A 603 -15.44 -1.87 -16.07
N ARG A 604 -15.67 -0.57 -16.21
CA ARG A 604 -17.00 0.04 -16.04
C ARG A 604 -18.02 -0.58 -17.00
N LEU A 605 -17.70 -0.64 -18.30
CA LEU A 605 -18.56 -1.24 -19.32
C LEU A 605 -18.83 -2.73 -19.06
N ARG A 606 -17.80 -3.51 -18.70
CA ARG A 606 -17.96 -4.94 -18.36
C ARG A 606 -18.87 -5.17 -17.17
N ARG A 607 -18.82 -4.29 -16.16
CA ARG A 607 -19.73 -4.36 -15.01
C ARG A 607 -21.14 -3.94 -15.36
N GLU A 608 -21.31 -2.92 -16.19
CA GLU A 608 -22.61 -2.50 -16.66
C GLU A 608 -23.28 -3.61 -17.47
N LYS A 609 -22.55 -4.24 -18.40
CA LYS A 609 -22.99 -5.46 -19.08
C LYS A 609 -23.40 -6.56 -18.09
N GLY A 610 -22.58 -6.82 -17.07
CA GLY A 610 -22.91 -7.79 -16.02
C GLY A 610 -24.15 -7.43 -15.18
N ARG A 611 -24.38 -6.13 -14.93
CA ARG A 611 -25.57 -5.58 -14.25
C ARG A 611 -26.81 -5.78 -15.11
N LEU A 612 -26.74 -5.44 -16.39
CA LEU A 612 -27.81 -5.65 -17.37
C LEU A 612 -28.14 -7.14 -17.52
N ASP A 613 -27.13 -8.00 -17.66
CA ASP A 613 -27.30 -9.46 -17.70
C ASP A 613 -27.98 -10.00 -16.44
N ALA A 614 -27.60 -9.49 -15.26
CA ALA A 614 -28.24 -9.87 -14.01
C ALA A 614 -29.70 -9.41 -13.95
N TRP A 615 -29.99 -8.19 -14.42
CA TRP A 615 -31.35 -7.66 -14.50
C TRP A 615 -32.23 -8.50 -15.43
N VAL A 616 -31.75 -8.84 -16.64
CA VAL A 616 -32.46 -9.70 -17.59
C VAL A 616 -32.78 -11.06 -16.96
N ARG A 617 -31.87 -11.64 -16.16
CA ARG A 617 -32.13 -12.90 -15.42
C ARG A 617 -33.18 -12.74 -14.31
N ILE A 618 -33.20 -11.59 -13.64
CA ILE A 618 -34.16 -11.31 -12.56
C ILE A 618 -35.56 -11.05 -13.15
N SER A 619 -35.66 -10.20 -14.17
CA SER A 619 -36.93 -9.84 -14.83
C SER A 619 -37.56 -11.04 -15.55
N SER A 620 -36.75 -11.89 -16.20
CA SER A 620 -37.23 -13.13 -16.83
C SER A 620 -37.64 -14.22 -15.83
N ASN A 621 -37.09 -14.23 -14.60
CA ASN A 621 -37.53 -15.13 -13.54
C ASN A 621 -38.79 -14.63 -12.82
N ALA A 622 -38.99 -13.32 -12.67
CA ALA A 622 -40.21 -12.74 -12.11
C ALA A 622 -41.46 -13.12 -12.92
N SER A 623 -41.34 -13.17 -14.26
CA SER A 623 -42.43 -13.62 -15.13
C SER A 623 -42.73 -15.13 -15.06
N ARG A 624 -41.80 -15.95 -14.56
CA ARG A 624 -41.99 -17.39 -14.30
C ARG A 624 -42.61 -17.68 -12.92
N GLY A 625 -42.53 -16.75 -11.97
CA GLY A 625 -43.09 -16.89 -10.61
C GLY A 625 -44.62 -16.96 -10.58
N ASN A 626 -45.30 -16.30 -11.52
CA ASN A 626 -46.77 -16.24 -11.57
C ASN A 626 -47.47 -17.45 -12.21
N ARG A 627 -46.73 -18.50 -12.61
CA ARG A 627 -47.30 -19.74 -13.18
C ARG A 627 -47.19 -20.97 -12.28
N ARG A 628 -46.82 -20.80 -11.00
CA ARG A 628 -46.75 -21.89 -10.01
C ARG A 628 -47.58 -21.64 -8.76
N HIS A 629 -48.84 -21.24 -8.92
CA HIS A 629 -49.89 -21.57 -7.96
C HIS A 629 -50.88 -22.55 -8.60
N GLY A 630 -50.46 -23.82 -8.65
CA GLY A 630 -51.28 -24.93 -9.12
C GLY A 630 -50.77 -26.23 -8.49
N LYS A 631 -51.49 -26.69 -7.45
CA LYS A 631 -51.50 -28.02 -6.83
C LYS A 631 -50.38 -29.01 -7.19
N LYS A 632 -49.57 -29.38 -6.18
CA LYS A 632 -49.14 -30.74 -5.78
C LYS A 632 -47.97 -30.56 -4.79
N GLY A 633 -48.08 -30.95 -3.53
CA GLY A 633 -48.23 -32.33 -3.07
C GLY A 633 -46.94 -32.66 -2.31
N GLY A 634 -47.06 -32.94 -1.01
CA GLY A 634 -45.95 -33.00 -0.07
C GLY A 634 -44.79 -33.94 -0.47
N GLY A 635 -43.56 -33.46 -0.28
CA GLY A 635 -42.34 -34.24 -0.42
C GLY A 635 -41.24 -33.64 0.44
N LYS A 636 -40.81 -34.40 1.46
CA LYS A 636 -39.82 -34.05 2.49
C LYS A 636 -38.54 -33.41 1.90
N ARG A 637 -38.17 -32.23 2.38
CA ARG A 637 -36.85 -31.63 2.17
C ARG A 637 -35.80 -32.39 2.99
N GLN A 638 -35.03 -33.29 2.35
CA GLN A 638 -33.75 -33.73 2.92
C GLN A 638 -32.67 -32.66 2.65
N LYS A 639 -32.07 -32.16 3.72
CA LYS A 639 -30.83 -31.39 3.70
C LYS A 639 -29.70 -32.34 3.24
N LYS A 640 -28.99 -32.00 2.17
CA LYS A 640 -27.66 -32.58 1.90
C LYS A 640 -26.60 -31.49 2.03
N SER A 641 -25.76 -31.73 3.03
CA SER A 641 -24.48 -31.12 3.32
C SER A 641 -23.47 -31.30 2.19
N GLY A 642 -22.56 -30.33 2.09
CA GLY A 642 -21.15 -30.49 1.73
C GLY A 642 -20.78 -31.47 0.61
N SER A 643 -20.66 -30.97 -0.61
CA SER A 643 -19.50 -31.17 -1.50
C SER A 643 -19.77 -30.42 -2.79
N ALA A 644 -18.97 -29.40 -3.08
CA ALA A 644 -19.02 -28.70 -4.35
C ALA A 644 -18.31 -29.56 -5.41
N ASP A 645 -19.04 -30.50 -6.03
CA ASP A 645 -18.58 -31.17 -7.25
C ASP A 645 -18.62 -30.15 -8.40
N TRP A 646 -17.43 -29.61 -8.71
CA TRP A 646 -17.21 -28.77 -9.88
C TRP A 646 -17.18 -29.66 -11.13
N LYS A 647 -18.28 -29.69 -11.90
CA LYS A 647 -18.27 -30.19 -13.29
C LYS A 647 -18.25 -29.00 -14.26
N PRO A 648 -17.31 -28.95 -15.24
CA PRO A 648 -17.32 -27.91 -16.26
C PRO A 648 -18.56 -28.07 -17.16
N ARG A 649 -19.25 -26.96 -17.43
CA ARG A 649 -20.31 -26.88 -18.45
C ARG A 649 -19.66 -26.95 -19.84
N ASN A 650 -19.63 -28.13 -20.46
CA ASN A 650 -19.43 -28.24 -21.91
C ASN A 650 -20.75 -27.92 -22.61
N ASN A 651 -20.82 -26.75 -23.27
CA ASN A 651 -21.86 -26.41 -24.25
C ASN A 651 -21.58 -27.07 -25.61
N GLY A 652 -21.15 -28.35 -25.61
CA GLY A 652 -20.94 -29.12 -26.83
C GLY A 652 -22.19 -29.96 -27.18
N PRO A 653 -22.35 -30.36 -28.46
CA PRO A 653 -23.41 -31.27 -28.86
C PRO A 653 -23.34 -32.58 -28.07
N LYS A 654 -24.50 -33.17 -27.73
CA LYS A 654 -24.55 -34.40 -26.94
C LYS A 654 -23.94 -35.55 -27.73
N PRO A 655 -23.17 -36.45 -27.11
CA PRO A 655 -22.57 -37.58 -27.81
C PRO A 655 -23.57 -38.46 -28.57
N GLU A 656 -24.79 -38.62 -28.06
CA GLU A 656 -25.87 -39.39 -28.70
C GLU A 656 -26.34 -38.76 -30.02
N ASP A 657 -26.48 -37.43 -30.06
CA ASP A 657 -26.92 -36.69 -31.25
C ASP A 657 -25.84 -36.76 -32.35
N VAL A 658 -24.58 -36.71 -31.95
CA VAL A 658 -23.43 -36.83 -32.86
C VAL A 658 -23.31 -38.26 -33.42
N GLN A 659 -23.51 -39.28 -32.58
CA GLN A 659 -23.52 -40.68 -33.01
C GLN A 659 -24.66 -40.98 -33.99
N GLN A 660 -25.85 -40.39 -33.79
CA GLN A 660 -26.96 -40.52 -34.74
C GLN A 660 -26.65 -39.86 -36.10
N ARG A 661 -26.06 -38.66 -36.11
CA ARG A 661 -25.61 -38.00 -37.35
C ARG A 661 -24.54 -38.80 -38.09
N ALA A 662 -23.60 -39.39 -37.35
CA ALA A 662 -22.60 -40.29 -37.92
C ALA A 662 -23.24 -41.55 -38.51
N ALA A 663 -24.23 -42.14 -37.84
CA ALA A 663 -24.95 -43.33 -38.31
C ALA A 663 -25.81 -43.06 -39.56
N SER A 664 -26.39 -41.86 -39.67
CA SER A 664 -27.22 -41.47 -40.81
C SER A 664 -26.42 -40.96 -42.01
N GLY A 665 -25.08 -41.00 -41.97
CA GLY A 665 -24.21 -40.53 -43.05
C GLY A 665 -24.14 -39.01 -43.22
N GLY A 666 -24.47 -38.23 -42.17
CA GLY A 666 -24.39 -36.77 -42.18
C GLY A 666 -22.96 -36.25 -42.06
N THR A 667 -22.72 -35.00 -42.45
CA THR A 667 -21.41 -34.34 -42.31
C THR A 667 -21.11 -34.06 -40.84
N LEU A 668 -19.88 -34.36 -40.39
CA LEU A 668 -19.43 -34.17 -39.01
C LEU A 668 -18.48 -32.97 -38.91
N SER A 669 -18.71 -32.08 -37.95
CA SER A 669 -17.77 -30.99 -37.63
C SER A 669 -16.57 -31.48 -36.84
N LEU A 670 -15.48 -30.71 -36.77
CA LEU A 670 -14.29 -31.07 -35.97
C LEU A 670 -14.62 -31.21 -34.47
N THR A 671 -15.60 -30.45 -33.97
CA THR A 671 -16.10 -30.58 -32.60
C THR A 671 -16.90 -31.86 -32.40
N ASP A 672 -17.63 -32.32 -33.42
CA ASP A 672 -18.35 -33.60 -33.38
C ASP A 672 -17.40 -34.79 -33.38
N LEU A 673 -16.30 -34.70 -34.15
CA LEU A 673 -15.24 -35.70 -34.16
C LEU A 673 -14.53 -35.82 -32.80
N ASP A 674 -14.24 -34.69 -32.15
CA ASP A 674 -13.65 -34.69 -30.80
C ASP A 674 -14.61 -35.30 -29.76
N VAL A 675 -15.91 -35.02 -29.86
CA VAL A 675 -16.94 -35.64 -29.00
C VAL A 675 -17.04 -37.16 -29.25
N LEU A 676 -16.97 -37.63 -30.49
CA LEU A 676 -16.95 -39.06 -30.83
C LEU A 676 -15.70 -39.77 -30.31
N LEU A 677 -14.52 -39.17 -30.49
CA LEU A 677 -13.25 -39.73 -30.01
C LEU A 677 -13.24 -39.85 -28.48
N ASN A 678 -13.78 -38.86 -27.77
CA ASN A 678 -13.85 -38.87 -26.31
C ASN A 678 -14.95 -39.79 -25.75
N SER A 679 -15.95 -40.18 -26.55
CA SER A 679 -17.10 -40.99 -26.12
C SER A 679 -17.04 -42.47 -26.51
N GLY A 680 -16.01 -42.92 -27.26
CA GLY A 680 -15.81 -44.34 -27.59
C GLY A 680 -15.47 -44.65 -29.05
N GLY A 681 -15.36 -43.64 -29.91
CA GLY A 681 -15.01 -43.79 -31.32
C GLY A 681 -16.17 -44.27 -32.21
N LEU A 682 -15.93 -44.36 -33.53
CA LEU A 682 -16.94 -44.78 -34.52
C LEU A 682 -17.39 -46.24 -34.34
N SER A 683 -16.66 -47.06 -33.58
CA SER A 683 -16.97 -48.48 -33.37
C SER A 683 -18.20 -48.71 -32.49
N THR A 684 -18.61 -47.73 -31.68
CA THR A 684 -19.84 -47.80 -30.87
C THR A 684 -21.10 -47.43 -31.64
N VAL A 685 -20.97 -46.73 -32.78
CA VAL A 685 -22.08 -46.34 -33.66
C VAL A 685 -22.77 -47.57 -34.27
N ALA A 686 -22.06 -48.70 -34.37
CA ALA A 686 -22.59 -49.97 -34.89
C ALA A 686 -23.35 -50.83 -33.87
N LYS A 687 -23.36 -50.50 -32.57
CA LYS A 687 -24.02 -51.30 -31.52
C LYS A 687 -25.35 -50.67 -31.10
N LYS A 688 -26.45 -51.10 -31.73
CA LYS A 688 -27.82 -50.84 -31.27
C LYS A 688 -28.12 -51.71 -30.03
N GLN A 689 -27.87 -51.22 -28.80
CA GLN A 689 -28.70 -51.46 -27.59
C GLN A 689 -28.13 -50.69 -26.37
N PRO A 690 -28.98 -50.08 -25.52
CA PRO A 690 -28.52 -49.33 -24.34
C PRO A 690 -28.26 -50.26 -23.15
N THR A 691 -27.08 -50.20 -22.55
CA THR A 691 -26.80 -50.91 -21.29
C THR A 691 -26.90 -49.99 -20.07
N ALA A 692 -27.55 -50.50 -19.04
CA ALA A 692 -27.87 -49.80 -17.80
C ALA A 692 -26.63 -49.53 -16.92
N LYS A 693 -26.76 -48.51 -16.06
CA LYS A 693 -25.79 -48.05 -15.06
C LYS A 693 -25.04 -49.21 -14.39
N SER A 694 -23.71 -49.24 -14.58
CA SER A 694 -22.80 -50.08 -13.82
C SER A 694 -21.80 -49.22 -13.06
N SER A 695 -21.82 -49.38 -11.74
CA SER A 695 -20.86 -48.87 -10.78
C SER A 695 -19.49 -49.48 -11.03
N ARG A 696 -18.47 -48.67 -11.34
CA ARG A 696 -17.08 -49.06 -11.14
C ARG A 696 -16.23 -47.88 -10.72
N ARG A 697 -16.29 -47.62 -9.42
CA ARG A 697 -15.31 -46.84 -8.66
C ARG A 697 -14.35 -47.86 -8.06
N GLN A 698 -13.29 -48.22 -8.79
CA GLN A 698 -12.01 -48.74 -8.28
C GLN A 698 -11.10 -49.08 -9.47
N GLU A 699 -9.79 -49.01 -9.24
CA GLU A 699 -8.68 -49.18 -10.18
C GLU A 699 -8.29 -47.97 -11.05
N ARG A 700 -7.69 -46.96 -10.40
CA ARG A 700 -6.68 -46.11 -11.05
C ARG A 700 -5.29 -46.69 -10.76
N LYS A 701 -4.78 -47.54 -11.66
CA LYS A 701 -3.34 -47.85 -11.74
C LYS A 701 -2.62 -46.69 -12.45
N LYS A 702 -1.48 -46.30 -11.87
CA LYS A 702 -0.52 -45.30 -12.36
C LYS A 702 -0.17 -45.57 -13.84
N LYS A 703 -0.40 -44.58 -14.71
CA LYS A 703 0.29 -44.48 -16.00
C LYS A 703 1.39 -43.43 -15.90
N ILE A 704 2.60 -43.91 -16.17
CA ILE A 704 3.83 -43.18 -16.43
C ILE A 704 3.60 -42.29 -17.67
N ASN A 705 3.82 -40.98 -17.54
CA ASN A 705 3.88 -40.08 -18.70
C ASN A 705 5.33 -39.69 -18.95
N SER A 706 5.79 -40.07 -20.13
CA SER A 706 7.02 -39.69 -20.78
C SER A 706 7.03 -38.21 -21.16
N ARG A 707 8.19 -37.58 -20.91
CA ARG A 707 8.83 -36.47 -21.64
C ARG A 707 7.93 -35.33 -22.14
N ASN A 708 7.85 -34.26 -21.34
CA ASN A 708 7.70 -32.90 -21.87
C ASN A 708 9.00 -32.12 -21.65
N LEU A 709 9.65 -31.78 -22.76
CA LEU A 709 10.78 -30.88 -22.87
C LEU A 709 10.34 -29.47 -22.44
N THR A 710 11.04 -28.89 -21.46
CA THR A 710 10.94 -27.48 -21.10
C THR A 710 12.21 -26.77 -21.57
N PRO A 711 12.11 -25.59 -22.21
CA PRO A 711 13.29 -24.82 -22.60
C PRO A 711 13.97 -24.24 -21.36
N HIS A 712 15.24 -24.61 -21.18
CA HIS A 712 16.13 -24.20 -20.11
C HIS A 712 16.44 -22.71 -20.25
N ARG A 713 16.10 -21.92 -19.22
CA ARG A 713 16.50 -20.50 -19.12
C ARG A 713 17.64 -20.42 -18.12
N GLY A 714 18.83 -20.07 -18.62
CA GLY A 714 20.10 -20.08 -17.88
C GLY A 714 20.08 -19.27 -16.58
N GLU A 715 20.81 -19.79 -15.61
CA GLU A 715 21.06 -19.18 -14.31
C GLU A 715 21.90 -17.91 -14.47
N ARG A 716 21.52 -16.87 -13.72
CA ARG A 716 22.31 -15.64 -13.57
C ARG A 716 23.44 -15.92 -12.59
N SER A 717 24.67 -15.73 -13.06
CA SER A 717 25.88 -15.66 -12.26
C SER A 717 25.76 -14.56 -11.18
N GLN A 718 25.95 -14.94 -9.93
CA GLN A 718 26.19 -14.00 -8.84
C GLN A 718 27.66 -13.59 -8.85
N SER A 719 27.92 -12.32 -9.12
CA SER A 719 29.24 -11.71 -8.93
C SER A 719 29.53 -11.55 -7.43
N LYS A 720 30.52 -12.26 -6.92
CA LYS A 720 31.20 -11.93 -5.65
C LYS A 720 32.14 -10.74 -5.89
N LYS A 721 31.82 -9.57 -5.33
CA LYS A 721 32.81 -8.52 -4.97
C LYS A 721 32.16 -7.48 -4.06
N GLY A 722 32.78 -7.23 -2.90
CA GLY A 722 32.57 -5.99 -2.13
C GLY A 722 32.03 -6.13 -0.71
N ARG A 723 32.70 -6.91 0.15
CA ARG A 723 32.74 -6.62 1.60
C ARG A 723 34.05 -5.86 1.82
N LYS A 724 33.97 -4.61 2.28
CA LYS A 724 35.09 -3.91 2.90
C LYS A 724 34.62 -3.48 4.29
N ASP A 725 35.52 -3.70 5.22
CA ASP A 725 35.47 -3.32 6.63
C ASP A 725 35.22 -1.83 6.85
#